data_AF-A0A8J5N5H5-F1
#
_entry.id   AF-A0A8J5N5H5-F1
#
_cell.length_a   1.000
_cell.length_b   1.000
_cell.length_c   1.000
_cell.angle_alpha   90.00
_cell.angle_beta   90.00
_cell.angle_gamma   90.00
#
_symmetry.space_group_name_H-M   'P 1'
#
loop_
_entity.id
_entity.type
_entity.pdbx_description
1 polymer ?
#
loop_
_entity_poly.entity_id
_entity_poly.type
_entity_poly.pdbx_seq_one_letter_code
_entity_poly.pdbx_strand_id
1 'polypeptide(L)'
;MGETAILQFAPFSSAVEAGFWHQFTQFKLDVLHLSEEAVPIAGSYVNSDAPGLPSRLNVEYDALQRDRLPSKLSCAAVGTLINTNTLEEFRNRTKQELLKTSACGLWDAINSDRALENPSLLSSFLMFTFADLKKYHYYYWFAFPAFTLPKTIPLVKEPQNLSAKLTTEQSASLLLVCQGLGTDVDRGFFTITQSGNEFCIHPLKDYPQLRTTANGANRDVYLVFSDPCTLPQNPGWPLRNLLTLVTLKWSKHWSIYKILCLRVRTRHGVQDASHSLFVDVDLGGLVGQGNTPEMPPFLGWERNERGKMGPRLVNLSASMDPTKLAESAVDLNLKLMRWRVAPQLDLPIIQNTKCLLLGAGTLGCSVARCLLNSKGVVVNIPMPGHTVGESLVEQVRNDVSTLEQLIDEHDVIFLLMDSRESRWLPTVLGAAKHKLVLTAALGFDSYLVIRHGYRTKDYQSEASTSSSKCPTALSKQIPGDMLGCYFLAVREREGCLVYRTHSTHDRTLDQQCTVTRPGVSYLAAAHVTELLVSLLQHPDKGLAEARVNDQVDVKEGELGPVPHSIRGFLGRHQLLTPASTAFQQCSGCCDKVISAYREEGFEFLLKVFNSSTHLEKVSGLSELHQCIDDSQVITPEDYDAVILD
;
A
#
# COMPACT_ATOMS: atom_id res chain seq x y z
N MET A 1 -61.43 -15.40 -5.25
CA MET A 1 -60.82 -14.68 -6.38
C MET A 1 -59.32 -14.89 -6.25
N GLY A 2 -58.73 -15.75 -7.07
CA GLY A 2 -57.31 -16.09 -6.97
C GLY A 2 -56.45 -14.89 -7.37
N GLU A 3 -55.42 -14.59 -6.59
CA GLU A 3 -54.43 -13.57 -6.93
C GLU A 3 -53.79 -13.93 -8.29
N THR A 4 -53.97 -13.09 -9.30
CA THR A 4 -53.25 -13.22 -10.57
C THR A 4 -51.77 -12.96 -10.32
N ALA A 5 -50.92 -13.97 -10.53
CA ALA A 5 -49.48 -13.87 -10.34
C ALA A 5 -48.88 -12.73 -11.21
N ILE A 6 -48.11 -11.84 -10.57
CA ILE A 6 -47.47 -10.68 -11.21
C ILE A 6 -46.05 -11.05 -11.63
N LEU A 7 -45.68 -10.72 -12.86
CA LEU A 7 -44.31 -10.94 -13.35
C LEU A 7 -43.31 -10.01 -12.65
N GLN A 8 -42.42 -10.58 -11.82
CA GLN A 8 -41.30 -9.88 -11.19
C GLN A 8 -40.02 -10.06 -12.01
N PHE A 9 -39.13 -9.07 -11.98
CA PHE A 9 -37.90 -9.07 -12.78
C PHE A 9 -36.68 -8.96 -11.88
N ALA A 10 -35.64 -9.72 -12.18
CA ALA A 10 -34.36 -9.60 -11.49
C ALA A 10 -33.56 -8.41 -12.06
N PRO A 11 -33.08 -7.47 -11.21
CA PRO A 11 -32.29 -6.34 -11.67
C PRO A 11 -30.88 -6.75 -12.11
N PHE A 12 -30.32 -5.98 -13.04
CA PHE A 12 -28.89 -6.07 -13.36
C PHE A 12 -28.03 -5.56 -12.20
N SER A 13 -26.87 -6.18 -12.07
CA SER A 13 -25.75 -5.76 -11.23
C SER A 13 -24.57 -5.41 -12.12
N SER A 14 -23.89 -4.32 -11.83
CA SER A 14 -22.65 -3.94 -12.52
C SER A 14 -21.46 -4.76 -12.00
N ALA A 15 -20.55 -5.10 -12.90
CA ALA A 15 -19.24 -5.64 -12.61
C ALA A 15 -18.21 -4.92 -13.49
N VAL A 16 -17.33 -4.12 -12.87
CA VAL A 16 -16.33 -3.33 -13.57
C VAL A 16 -14.96 -3.90 -13.27
N GLU A 17 -14.19 -4.21 -14.32
CA GLU A 17 -12.83 -4.73 -14.18
C GLU A 17 -11.86 -3.64 -13.70
N ALA A 18 -10.82 -4.01 -12.95
CA ALA A 18 -9.77 -3.06 -12.56
C ALA A 18 -9.06 -2.45 -13.77
N GLY A 19 -8.89 -3.23 -14.86
CA GLY A 19 -8.31 -2.78 -16.12
C GLY A 19 -9.07 -1.61 -16.75
N PHE A 20 -10.41 -1.61 -16.68
CA PHE A 20 -11.22 -0.50 -17.20
C PHE A 20 -10.83 0.83 -16.55
N TRP A 21 -10.62 0.87 -15.24
CA TRP A 21 -10.25 2.11 -14.53
C TRP A 21 -8.87 2.63 -14.92
N HIS A 22 -7.95 1.73 -15.28
CA HIS A 22 -6.64 2.10 -15.80
C HIS A 22 -6.79 2.81 -17.15
N GLN A 23 -7.51 2.20 -18.09
CA GLN A 23 -7.74 2.78 -19.41
C GLN A 23 -8.58 4.07 -19.32
N PHE A 24 -9.58 4.10 -18.43
CA PHE A 24 -10.39 5.30 -18.20
C PHE A 24 -9.56 6.46 -17.65
N THR A 25 -8.57 6.20 -16.79
CA THR A 25 -7.66 7.23 -16.28
C THR A 25 -6.84 7.85 -17.40
N GLN A 26 -6.26 7.01 -18.27
CA GLN A 26 -5.53 7.47 -19.46
C GLN A 26 -6.45 8.24 -20.40
N PHE A 27 -7.62 7.69 -20.71
CA PHE A 27 -8.61 8.32 -21.59
C PHE A 27 -9.10 9.67 -21.05
N LYS A 28 -9.28 9.82 -19.72
CA LYS A 28 -9.66 11.08 -19.10
C LYS A 28 -8.56 12.14 -19.21
N LEU A 29 -7.29 11.75 -19.02
CA LEU A 29 -6.14 12.66 -19.12
C LEU A 29 -5.83 13.06 -20.57
N ASP A 30 -5.86 12.10 -21.49
CA ASP A 30 -5.33 12.27 -22.84
C ASP A 30 -6.41 12.73 -23.85
N VAL A 31 -7.67 12.35 -23.63
CA VAL A 31 -8.77 12.62 -24.57
C VAL A 31 -9.77 13.60 -23.99
N LEU A 32 -10.43 13.25 -22.88
CA LEU A 32 -11.54 14.06 -22.35
C LEU A 32 -11.07 15.39 -21.77
N HIS A 33 -9.92 15.43 -21.13
CA HIS A 33 -9.43 16.61 -20.40
C HIS A 33 -10.50 17.13 -19.40
N LEU A 34 -11.14 18.26 -19.73
CA LEU A 34 -12.22 18.88 -18.94
C LEU A 34 -13.62 18.63 -19.51
N SER A 35 -13.74 17.91 -20.62
CA SER A 35 -15.04 17.61 -21.24
C SER A 35 -15.86 16.66 -20.36
N GLU A 36 -17.12 17.03 -20.15
CA GLU A 36 -18.14 16.19 -19.51
C GLU A 36 -19.13 15.60 -20.52
N GLU A 37 -18.74 15.58 -21.80
CA GLU A 37 -19.56 15.00 -22.86
C GLU A 37 -19.81 13.50 -22.64
N ALA A 38 -20.96 13.05 -23.13
CA ALA A 38 -21.36 11.66 -23.06
C ALA A 38 -20.50 10.80 -24.01
N VAL A 39 -19.81 9.81 -23.47
CA VAL A 39 -18.92 8.91 -24.22
C VAL A 39 -19.61 7.57 -24.45
N PRO A 40 -19.64 7.02 -25.67
CA PRO A 40 -20.16 5.68 -25.90
C PRO A 40 -19.23 4.63 -25.25
N ILE A 41 -19.82 3.66 -24.54
CA ILE A 41 -19.10 2.53 -23.93
C ILE A 41 -19.78 1.21 -24.28
N ALA A 42 -19.00 0.15 -24.46
CA ALA A 42 -19.49 -1.19 -24.73
C ALA A 42 -19.48 -2.04 -23.45
N GLY A 43 -20.63 -2.63 -23.12
CA GLY A 43 -20.76 -3.62 -22.06
C GLY A 43 -21.02 -5.01 -22.64
N SER A 44 -20.78 -6.04 -21.84
CA SER A 44 -21.09 -7.43 -22.17
C SER A 44 -21.86 -8.08 -21.04
N TYR A 45 -22.78 -8.99 -21.35
CA TYR A 45 -23.40 -9.86 -20.35
C TYR A 45 -23.49 -11.29 -20.85
N VAL A 46 -23.68 -12.23 -19.94
CA VAL A 46 -23.72 -13.67 -20.24
C VAL A 46 -25.03 -14.28 -19.73
N ASN A 47 -25.46 -15.35 -20.37
CA ASN A 47 -26.63 -16.15 -19.98
C ASN A 47 -26.23 -17.55 -19.48
N SER A 48 -24.95 -17.73 -19.15
CA SER A 48 -24.34 -19.00 -18.75
C SER A 48 -23.99 -19.09 -17.26
N ASP A 49 -24.38 -18.09 -16.49
CA ASP A 49 -24.06 -18.00 -15.07
C ASP A 49 -24.67 -19.15 -14.25
N ALA A 50 -23.87 -19.58 -13.26
CA ALA A 50 -24.24 -20.59 -12.29
C ALA A 50 -25.36 -20.08 -11.35
N PRO A 51 -26.21 -20.98 -10.79
CA PRO A 51 -27.26 -20.58 -9.86
C PRO A 51 -26.66 -19.90 -8.61
N GLY A 52 -27.27 -18.80 -8.18
CA GLY A 52 -26.83 -18.02 -7.03
C GLY A 52 -25.97 -16.80 -7.38
N LEU A 53 -25.53 -16.66 -8.63
CA LEU A 53 -24.88 -15.43 -9.10
C LEU A 53 -25.94 -14.39 -9.52
N PRO A 54 -25.73 -13.09 -9.23
CA PRO A 54 -26.61 -12.03 -9.73
C PRO A 54 -26.49 -11.89 -11.25
N SER A 55 -27.50 -11.32 -11.89
CA SER A 55 -27.44 -10.93 -13.30
C SER A 55 -26.39 -9.83 -13.52
N ARG A 56 -25.24 -10.15 -14.09
CA ARG A 56 -24.13 -9.19 -14.24
C ARG A 56 -24.07 -8.57 -15.62
N LEU A 57 -23.80 -7.27 -15.65
CA LEU A 57 -23.30 -6.57 -16.83
C LEU A 57 -21.84 -6.19 -16.57
N ASN A 58 -20.96 -6.69 -17.43
CA ASN A 58 -19.52 -6.54 -17.33
C ASN A 58 -19.06 -5.35 -18.18
N VAL A 59 -18.16 -4.55 -17.60
CA VAL A 59 -17.38 -3.52 -18.29
C VAL A 59 -15.90 -3.89 -18.14
N GLU A 60 -15.31 -4.28 -19.27
CA GLU A 60 -13.94 -4.79 -19.38
C GLU A 60 -12.97 -3.67 -19.78
N TYR A 61 -11.67 -3.97 -19.81
CA TYR A 61 -10.61 -3.04 -20.24
C TYR A 61 -10.96 -2.34 -21.57
N ASP A 62 -11.36 -3.10 -22.59
CA ASP A 62 -11.61 -2.62 -23.96
C ASP A 62 -12.94 -1.87 -24.16
N ALA A 63 -13.73 -1.65 -23.09
CA ALA A 63 -15.08 -1.09 -23.17
C ALA A 63 -15.18 0.33 -23.79
N LEU A 64 -14.07 1.07 -23.85
CA LEU A 64 -14.01 2.41 -24.47
C LEU A 64 -13.75 2.36 -25.98
N GLN A 65 -13.47 1.19 -26.56
CA GLN A 65 -13.26 1.02 -27.99
C GLN A 65 -14.61 0.92 -28.73
N ARG A 66 -14.78 1.68 -29.81
CA ARG A 66 -16.07 1.81 -30.51
C ARG A 66 -16.49 0.58 -31.32
N ASP A 67 -15.55 -0.22 -31.80
CA ASP A 67 -15.80 -1.34 -32.73
C ASP A 67 -15.74 -2.72 -32.07
N ARG A 68 -16.09 -2.80 -30.78
CA ARG A 68 -16.01 -4.05 -30.01
C ARG A 68 -17.08 -5.05 -30.48
N LEU A 69 -16.62 -6.18 -31.01
CA LEU A 69 -17.46 -7.36 -31.17
C LEU A 69 -17.48 -8.15 -29.85
N PRO A 70 -18.67 -8.48 -29.30
CA PRO A 70 -18.74 -9.29 -28.10
C PRO A 70 -18.10 -10.66 -28.34
N SER A 71 -17.53 -11.25 -27.29
CA SER A 71 -17.01 -12.62 -27.34
C SER A 71 -18.07 -13.61 -27.83
N LYS A 72 -17.65 -14.75 -28.40
CA LYS A 72 -18.52 -15.80 -28.94
C LYS A 72 -19.50 -16.43 -27.92
N LEU A 73 -19.53 -16.00 -26.66
CA LEU A 73 -20.48 -16.49 -25.65
C LEU A 73 -21.15 -15.35 -24.87
N SER A 74 -20.86 -14.09 -25.20
CA SER A 74 -21.43 -12.92 -24.54
C SER A 74 -22.40 -12.17 -25.46
N CYS A 75 -23.39 -11.52 -24.85
CA CYS A 75 -24.29 -10.60 -25.52
C CYS A 75 -23.77 -9.16 -25.36
N ALA A 76 -23.88 -8.36 -26.41
CA ALA A 76 -23.49 -6.96 -26.37
C ALA A 76 -24.55 -6.11 -25.65
N ALA A 77 -24.08 -5.12 -24.90
CA ALA A 77 -24.89 -4.09 -24.29
C ALA A 77 -24.29 -2.72 -24.65
N VAL A 78 -25.11 -1.82 -25.18
CA VAL A 78 -24.66 -0.49 -25.58
C VAL A 78 -24.81 0.48 -24.42
N GLY A 79 -23.72 1.10 -24.00
CA GLY A 79 -23.71 1.99 -22.85
C GLY A 79 -23.29 3.41 -23.17
N THR A 80 -23.57 4.32 -22.24
CA THR A 80 -23.06 5.69 -22.25
C THR A 80 -22.37 5.99 -20.93
N LEU A 81 -21.19 6.59 -20.98
CA LEU A 81 -20.39 7.03 -19.85
C LEU A 81 -20.49 8.55 -19.72
N ILE A 82 -20.88 9.02 -18.55
CA ILE A 82 -20.87 10.44 -18.20
C ILE A 82 -19.97 10.61 -16.99
N ASN A 83 -18.85 11.31 -17.17
CA ASN A 83 -17.92 11.62 -16.09
C ASN A 83 -18.03 13.09 -15.71
N THR A 84 -18.10 13.39 -14.41
CA THR A 84 -17.93 14.76 -13.91
C THR A 84 -16.49 15.05 -13.51
N ASN A 85 -16.12 16.33 -13.51
CA ASN A 85 -14.79 16.75 -13.11
C ASN A 85 -14.66 16.97 -11.60
N THR A 86 -15.72 17.43 -10.95
CA THR A 86 -15.75 17.63 -9.49
C THR A 86 -16.68 16.65 -8.78
N LEU A 87 -16.38 16.40 -7.50
CA LEU A 87 -17.24 15.59 -6.63
C LEU A 87 -18.55 16.31 -6.30
N GLU A 88 -18.54 17.64 -6.29
CA GLU A 88 -19.73 18.45 -6.02
C GLU A 88 -20.73 18.36 -7.16
N GLU A 89 -20.27 18.48 -8.41
CA GLU A 89 -21.10 18.23 -9.60
C GLU A 89 -21.67 16.82 -9.61
N PHE A 90 -20.86 15.81 -9.25
CA PHE A 90 -21.32 14.43 -9.14
C PHE A 90 -22.49 14.27 -8.14
N ARG A 91 -22.44 15.00 -7.02
CA ARG A 91 -23.47 14.94 -5.97
C ARG A 91 -24.72 15.74 -6.33
N ASN A 92 -24.54 16.91 -6.92
CA ASN A 92 -25.60 17.88 -7.18
C ASN A 92 -26.36 17.62 -8.48
N ARG A 93 -25.76 16.93 -9.46
CA ARG A 93 -26.40 16.64 -10.74
C ARG A 93 -27.66 15.78 -10.56
N THR A 94 -28.75 16.19 -11.20
CA THR A 94 -30.05 15.54 -11.07
C THR A 94 -30.04 14.14 -11.71
N LYS A 95 -29.94 13.12 -10.86
CA LYS A 95 -29.90 11.70 -11.28
C LYS A 95 -31.14 11.27 -12.08
N GLN A 96 -32.29 11.86 -11.80
CA GLN A 96 -33.52 11.57 -12.54
C GLN A 96 -33.46 12.11 -13.97
N GLU A 97 -32.84 13.27 -14.20
CA GLU A 97 -32.67 13.83 -15.55
C GLU A 97 -31.71 12.98 -16.38
N LEU A 98 -30.61 12.53 -15.79
CA LEU A 98 -29.66 11.62 -16.46
C LEU A 98 -30.33 10.32 -16.91
N LEU A 99 -31.13 9.71 -16.03
CA LEU A 99 -31.91 8.53 -16.37
C LEU A 99 -32.97 8.83 -17.43
N LYS A 100 -33.64 9.99 -17.35
CA LYS A 100 -34.64 10.43 -18.33
C LYS A 100 -34.02 10.58 -19.72
N THR A 101 -32.85 11.22 -19.84
CA THR A 101 -32.15 11.37 -21.14
C THR A 101 -31.81 10.02 -21.75
N SER A 102 -31.31 9.08 -20.95
CA SER A 102 -31.01 7.72 -21.40
C SER A 102 -32.28 6.95 -21.79
N ALA A 103 -33.36 7.08 -21.01
CA ALA A 103 -34.66 6.48 -21.31
C ALA A 103 -35.30 7.08 -22.58
N CYS A 104 -35.22 8.39 -22.81
CA CYS A 104 -35.67 9.02 -24.05
C CYS A 104 -34.91 8.48 -25.27
N GLY A 105 -33.59 8.33 -25.18
CA GLY A 105 -32.80 7.74 -26.26
C GLY A 105 -33.23 6.31 -26.60
N LEU A 106 -33.54 5.50 -25.57
CA LEU A 106 -34.09 4.16 -25.75
C LEU A 106 -35.51 4.18 -26.35
N TRP A 107 -36.36 5.10 -25.89
CA TRP A 107 -37.72 5.29 -26.40
C TRP A 107 -37.73 5.67 -27.88
N ASP A 108 -36.87 6.60 -28.28
CA ASP A 108 -36.71 7.03 -29.67
C ASP A 108 -36.22 5.87 -30.55
N ALA A 109 -35.28 5.05 -30.05
CA ALA A 109 -34.81 3.87 -30.75
C ALA A 109 -35.90 2.80 -30.96
N ILE A 110 -36.81 2.64 -30.00
CA ILE A 110 -37.95 1.72 -30.11
C ILE A 110 -38.99 2.27 -31.10
N ASN A 111 -39.26 3.58 -31.08
CA ASN A 111 -40.22 4.20 -32.01
C ASN A 111 -39.71 4.23 -33.46
N SER A 112 -38.43 4.55 -33.66
CA SER A 112 -37.81 4.71 -34.98
C SER A 112 -37.36 3.39 -35.64
N ASP A 113 -37.78 2.23 -35.11
CA ASP A 113 -37.41 0.88 -35.56
C ASP A 113 -35.91 0.52 -35.51
N ARG A 114 -35.05 1.40 -35.01
CA ARG A 114 -33.61 1.13 -34.80
C ARG A 114 -33.37 -0.02 -33.83
N ALA A 115 -34.24 -0.19 -32.83
CA ALA A 115 -34.18 -1.31 -31.90
C ALA A 115 -34.58 -2.66 -32.54
N LEU A 116 -35.28 -2.66 -33.69
CA LEU A 116 -35.55 -3.89 -34.46
C LEU A 116 -34.37 -4.27 -35.36
N GLU A 117 -33.64 -3.27 -35.87
CA GLU A 117 -32.41 -3.46 -36.65
C GLU A 117 -31.23 -3.87 -35.76
N ASN A 118 -31.08 -3.23 -34.60
CA ASN A 118 -30.05 -3.54 -33.61
C ASN A 118 -30.68 -3.77 -32.21
N PRO A 119 -31.05 -5.03 -31.89
CA PRO A 119 -31.69 -5.37 -30.63
C PRO A 119 -30.82 -5.16 -29.37
N SER A 120 -29.48 -5.10 -29.49
CA SER A 120 -28.56 -4.84 -28.37
C SER A 120 -28.82 -3.49 -27.67
N LEU A 121 -29.50 -2.55 -28.33
CA LEU A 121 -29.95 -1.29 -27.74
C LEU A 121 -30.97 -1.48 -26.61
N LEU A 122 -31.73 -2.58 -26.62
CA LEU A 122 -32.70 -2.91 -25.56
C LEU A 122 -32.02 -3.23 -24.22
N SER A 123 -30.76 -3.66 -24.26
CA SER A 123 -29.90 -3.85 -23.08
C SER A 123 -29.00 -2.65 -22.81
N SER A 124 -29.48 -1.43 -23.11
CA SER A 124 -28.69 -0.22 -22.89
C SER A 124 -28.45 0.09 -21.41
N PHE A 125 -27.35 0.75 -21.12
CA PHE A 125 -26.98 1.17 -19.76
C PHE A 125 -26.31 2.55 -19.72
N LEU A 126 -26.35 3.18 -18.57
CA LEU A 126 -25.70 4.45 -18.27
C LEU A 126 -24.71 4.23 -17.13
N MET A 127 -23.47 4.67 -17.32
CA MET A 127 -22.43 4.68 -16.30
C MET A 127 -22.16 6.14 -15.93
N PHE A 128 -22.52 6.54 -14.72
CA PHE A 128 -22.25 7.88 -14.20
C PHE A 128 -21.07 7.84 -13.25
N THR A 129 -20.00 8.60 -13.52
CA THR A 129 -18.73 8.48 -12.80
C THR A 129 -18.16 9.81 -12.34
N PHE A 130 -17.33 9.73 -11.30
CA PHE A 130 -16.39 10.76 -10.90
C PHE A 130 -15.09 10.07 -10.49
N ALA A 131 -14.00 10.42 -11.16
CA ALA A 131 -12.67 9.87 -10.89
C ALA A 131 -11.75 10.92 -10.25
N ASP A 132 -11.33 10.65 -9.01
CA ASP A 132 -10.25 11.35 -8.31
C ASP A 132 -8.92 10.68 -8.68
N LEU A 133 -8.26 11.24 -9.70
CA LEU A 133 -7.01 10.72 -10.23
C LEU A 133 -5.81 10.93 -9.30
N LYS A 134 -5.91 11.80 -8.29
CA LYS A 134 -4.84 12.01 -7.31
C LYS A 134 -4.84 10.92 -6.24
N LYS A 135 -6.03 10.47 -5.83
CA LYS A 135 -6.19 9.41 -4.82
C LYS A 135 -6.46 8.04 -5.41
N TYR A 136 -6.63 7.93 -6.73
CA TYR A 136 -7.08 6.73 -7.44
C TYR A 136 -8.39 6.19 -6.86
N HIS A 137 -9.32 7.10 -6.55
CA HIS A 137 -10.66 6.81 -6.04
C HIS A 137 -11.69 7.05 -7.14
N TYR A 138 -12.45 6.00 -7.47
CA TYR A 138 -13.43 6.04 -8.54
C TYR A 138 -14.83 5.86 -7.97
N TYR A 139 -15.62 6.91 -8.05
CA TYR A 139 -17.04 6.90 -7.70
C TYR A 139 -17.83 6.61 -8.96
N TYR A 140 -18.76 5.67 -8.89
CA TYR A 140 -19.57 5.32 -10.05
C TYR A 140 -20.95 4.83 -9.67
N TRP A 141 -21.89 4.98 -10.61
CA TRP A 141 -23.25 4.52 -10.44
C TRP A 141 -23.82 4.09 -11.79
N PHE A 142 -24.26 2.83 -11.87
CA PHE A 142 -24.93 2.31 -13.05
C PHE A 142 -26.43 2.56 -13.00
N ALA A 143 -26.98 2.85 -14.17
CA ALA A 143 -28.40 2.86 -14.44
C ALA A 143 -28.70 1.95 -15.64
N PHE A 144 -29.68 1.08 -15.47
CA PHE A 144 -30.19 0.19 -16.51
C PHE A 144 -31.61 0.64 -16.88
N PRO A 145 -31.78 1.61 -17.80
CA PRO A 145 -33.07 2.17 -18.13
C PRO A 145 -34.04 1.07 -18.57
N ALA A 146 -35.15 0.97 -17.85
CA ALA A 146 -36.23 0.06 -18.17
C ALA A 146 -37.59 0.70 -17.95
N PHE A 147 -38.50 0.46 -18.89
CA PHE A 147 -39.87 0.97 -18.82
C PHE A 147 -40.74 0.07 -17.94
N THR A 148 -41.66 0.70 -17.21
CA THR A 148 -42.73 0.03 -16.47
C THR A 148 -44.03 0.19 -17.25
N LEU A 149 -44.63 -0.94 -17.64
CA LEU A 149 -45.94 -0.94 -18.27
C LEU A 149 -47.04 -0.59 -17.24
N PRO A 150 -48.09 0.15 -17.64
CA PRO A 150 -49.05 0.79 -16.72
C PRO A 150 -50.02 -0.15 -16.01
N LYS A 151 -50.25 -1.38 -16.49
CA LYS A 151 -50.93 -2.45 -15.72
C LYS A 151 -49.94 -3.55 -15.37
N THR A 152 -50.09 -4.15 -14.19
CA THR A 152 -49.40 -5.38 -13.82
C THR A 152 -49.62 -6.41 -14.91
N ILE A 153 -48.53 -6.87 -15.52
CA ILE A 153 -48.57 -7.83 -16.62
C ILE A 153 -49.13 -9.14 -16.08
N PRO A 154 -50.38 -9.52 -16.43
CA PRO A 154 -50.96 -10.74 -15.93
C PRO A 154 -50.27 -11.93 -16.62
N LEU A 155 -49.76 -12.84 -15.81
CA LEU A 155 -49.26 -14.12 -16.32
C LEU A 155 -50.45 -14.98 -16.74
N VAL A 156 -50.44 -15.47 -17.99
CA VAL A 156 -51.46 -16.42 -18.46
C VAL A 156 -51.31 -17.76 -17.74
N LYS A 157 -50.07 -18.14 -17.43
CA LYS A 157 -49.67 -19.33 -16.66
C LYS A 157 -48.39 -19.02 -15.88
N GLU A 158 -48.12 -19.79 -14.83
CA GLU A 158 -46.83 -19.73 -14.13
C GLU A 158 -45.67 -20.07 -15.09
N PRO A 159 -44.49 -19.45 -14.93
CA PRO A 159 -43.32 -19.73 -15.76
C PRO A 159 -42.96 -21.22 -15.72
N GLN A 160 -42.85 -21.83 -16.91
CA GLN A 160 -42.51 -23.25 -17.03
C GLN A 160 -41.04 -23.42 -17.41
N ASN A 161 -40.35 -24.34 -16.72
CA ASN A 161 -39.00 -24.73 -17.12
C ASN A 161 -39.01 -25.42 -18.48
N LEU A 162 -37.95 -25.25 -19.24
CA LEU A 162 -37.79 -25.83 -20.57
C LEU A 162 -37.92 -27.36 -20.55
N SER A 163 -37.40 -28.02 -19.51
CA SER A 163 -37.50 -29.46 -19.30
C SER A 163 -38.94 -29.98 -19.10
N ALA A 164 -39.87 -29.12 -18.70
CA ALA A 164 -41.27 -29.49 -18.50
C ALA A 164 -42.11 -29.38 -19.79
N LYS A 165 -41.63 -28.63 -20.79
CA LYS A 165 -42.38 -28.30 -22.01
C LYS A 165 -41.82 -28.91 -23.29
N LEU A 166 -40.50 -29.11 -23.38
CA LEU A 166 -39.84 -29.67 -24.57
C LEU A 166 -39.30 -31.08 -24.30
N THR A 167 -39.29 -31.92 -25.34
CA THR A 167 -38.62 -33.24 -25.30
C THR A 167 -37.10 -33.09 -25.32
N THR A 168 -36.38 -34.13 -24.92
CA THR A 168 -34.90 -34.16 -24.94
C THR A 168 -34.35 -33.90 -26.35
N GLU A 169 -34.97 -34.44 -27.40
CA GLU A 169 -34.59 -34.20 -28.80
C GLU A 169 -34.79 -32.74 -29.21
N GLN A 170 -35.92 -32.14 -28.83
CA GLN A 170 -36.21 -30.73 -29.08
C GLN A 170 -35.21 -29.81 -28.36
N SER A 171 -34.87 -30.12 -27.11
CA SER A 171 -33.89 -29.34 -26.35
C SER A 171 -32.48 -29.39 -26.97
N ALA A 172 -32.08 -30.54 -27.52
CA ALA A 172 -30.80 -30.70 -28.21
C ALA A 172 -30.78 -29.93 -29.55
N SER A 173 -31.87 -29.97 -30.31
CA SER A 173 -32.02 -29.19 -31.55
C SER A 173 -31.94 -27.68 -31.27
N LEU A 174 -32.63 -27.19 -30.23
CA LEU A 174 -32.57 -25.79 -29.79
C LEU A 174 -31.14 -25.36 -29.43
N LEU A 175 -30.43 -26.17 -28.64
CA LEU A 175 -29.04 -25.90 -28.25
C LEU A 175 -28.10 -25.83 -29.47
N LEU A 176 -28.22 -26.77 -30.40
CA LEU A 176 -27.40 -26.81 -31.62
C LEU A 176 -27.62 -25.57 -32.49
N VAL A 177 -28.88 -25.13 -32.61
CA VAL A 177 -29.26 -23.93 -33.35
C VAL A 177 -28.75 -22.66 -32.65
N CYS A 178 -28.81 -22.60 -31.32
CA CYS A 178 -28.23 -21.50 -30.54
C CYS A 178 -26.68 -21.46 -30.60
N GLN A 179 -26.00 -22.61 -30.78
CA GLN A 179 -24.55 -22.66 -30.99
C GLN A 179 -24.14 -22.13 -32.37
N GLY A 180 -24.99 -22.37 -33.38
CA GLY A 180 -24.80 -21.91 -34.76
C GLY A 180 -25.12 -20.44 -35.02
N LEU A 181 -25.45 -19.64 -33.99
CA LEU A 181 -25.68 -18.19 -34.10
C LEU A 181 -24.42 -17.49 -34.66
N GLY A 182 -24.48 -17.15 -35.95
CA GLY A 182 -23.47 -16.35 -36.66
C GLY A 182 -23.46 -14.88 -36.23
N THR A 183 -22.74 -14.04 -36.98
CA THR A 183 -22.67 -12.58 -36.77
C THR A 183 -23.90 -11.83 -37.26
N ASP A 184 -24.75 -12.46 -38.08
CA ASP A 184 -25.86 -11.81 -38.77
C ASP A 184 -27.12 -11.64 -37.91
N VAL A 185 -27.19 -12.31 -36.76
CA VAL A 185 -28.33 -12.26 -35.83
C VAL A 185 -27.83 -11.88 -34.44
N ASP A 186 -28.48 -10.90 -33.82
CA ASP A 186 -28.19 -10.47 -32.46
C ASP A 186 -28.43 -11.62 -31.47
N ARG A 187 -27.43 -11.91 -30.64
CA ARG A 187 -27.48 -12.99 -29.65
C ARG A 187 -28.27 -12.61 -28.39
N GLY A 188 -28.46 -11.32 -28.14
CA GLY A 188 -29.24 -10.80 -27.04
C GLY A 188 -30.73 -11.01 -27.24
N PHE A 189 -31.25 -10.71 -28.44
CA PHE A 189 -32.68 -10.81 -28.74
C PHE A 189 -32.94 -11.28 -30.17
N PHE A 190 -33.72 -12.35 -30.30
CA PHE A 190 -34.05 -12.96 -31.59
C PHE A 190 -35.37 -13.74 -31.51
N THR A 191 -35.77 -14.37 -32.61
CA THR A 191 -37.00 -15.16 -32.66
C THR A 191 -36.70 -16.58 -33.07
N ILE A 192 -37.52 -17.51 -32.56
CA ILE A 192 -37.42 -18.92 -32.90
C ILE A 192 -38.78 -19.42 -33.37
N THR A 193 -38.79 -20.15 -34.47
CA THR A 193 -39.95 -20.94 -34.91
C THR A 193 -39.74 -22.41 -34.61
N GLN A 194 -40.80 -23.08 -34.17
CA GLN A 194 -40.83 -24.51 -33.90
C GLN A 194 -41.74 -25.21 -34.91
N SER A 195 -41.19 -26.15 -35.68
CA SER A 195 -41.94 -27.04 -36.58
C SER A 195 -41.68 -28.49 -36.18
N GLY A 196 -42.58 -29.08 -35.38
CA GLY A 196 -42.37 -30.43 -34.83
C GLY A 196 -41.16 -30.47 -33.88
N ASN A 197 -40.09 -31.16 -34.30
CA ASN A 197 -38.86 -31.33 -33.52
C ASN A 197 -37.73 -30.37 -33.92
N GLU A 198 -37.90 -29.58 -34.99
CA GLU A 198 -36.88 -28.67 -35.50
C GLU A 198 -37.13 -27.22 -35.09
N PHE A 199 -36.05 -26.50 -34.80
CA PHE A 199 -36.05 -25.07 -34.47
C PHE A 199 -35.27 -24.27 -35.53
N CYS A 200 -35.80 -23.11 -35.91
CA CYS A 200 -35.12 -22.16 -36.79
C CYS A 200 -35.05 -20.78 -36.13
N ILE A 201 -33.84 -20.17 -36.13
CA ILE A 201 -33.62 -18.81 -35.63
C ILE A 201 -33.87 -17.80 -36.74
N HIS A 202 -34.57 -16.72 -36.39
CA HIS A 202 -34.80 -15.58 -37.26
C HIS A 202 -34.54 -14.26 -36.50
N PRO A 203 -34.10 -13.20 -37.20
CA PRO A 203 -34.03 -11.85 -36.66
C PRO A 203 -35.33 -11.36 -36.02
N LEU A 204 -35.23 -10.44 -35.04
CA LEU A 204 -36.40 -9.91 -34.33
C LEU A 204 -37.43 -9.23 -35.24
N LYS A 205 -36.95 -8.58 -36.31
CA LYS A 205 -37.78 -7.89 -37.31
C LYS A 205 -38.77 -8.82 -38.04
N ASP A 206 -38.46 -10.11 -38.16
CA ASP A 206 -39.26 -11.06 -38.95
C ASP A 206 -40.44 -11.64 -38.16
N TYR A 207 -40.54 -11.33 -36.86
CA TYR A 207 -41.57 -11.85 -35.96
C TYR A 207 -43.01 -11.72 -36.50
N PRO A 208 -43.46 -10.57 -37.03
CA PRO A 208 -44.85 -10.42 -37.45
C PRO A 208 -45.20 -11.29 -38.66
N GLN A 209 -44.25 -11.46 -39.59
CA GLN A 209 -44.43 -12.28 -40.78
C GLN A 209 -44.53 -13.76 -40.38
N LEU A 210 -43.58 -14.23 -39.57
CA LEU A 210 -43.52 -15.61 -39.09
C LEU A 210 -44.77 -15.99 -38.31
N ARG A 211 -45.26 -15.10 -37.45
CA ARG A 211 -46.45 -15.34 -36.64
C ARG A 211 -47.74 -15.39 -37.48
N THR A 212 -47.82 -14.58 -38.54
CA THR A 212 -48.97 -14.59 -39.45
C THR A 212 -49.00 -15.88 -40.28
N THR A 213 -47.85 -16.34 -40.78
CA THR A 213 -47.72 -17.60 -41.52
C THR A 213 -47.96 -18.83 -40.63
N ALA A 214 -47.63 -18.74 -39.33
CA ALA A 214 -47.85 -19.80 -38.36
C ALA A 214 -49.34 -20.04 -38.00
N ASN A 215 -50.21 -19.04 -38.12
CA ASN A 215 -51.64 -19.23 -37.84
C ASN A 215 -52.35 -20.22 -38.81
N GLY A 216 -51.72 -20.60 -39.93
CA GLY A 216 -52.23 -21.56 -40.91
C GLY A 216 -51.48 -22.90 -40.98
N ALA A 217 -50.31 -23.02 -40.35
CA ALA A 217 -49.49 -24.22 -40.35
C ALA A 217 -49.04 -24.46 -38.90
N ASN A 218 -49.32 -25.64 -38.33
CA ASN A 218 -49.12 -26.04 -36.92
C ASN A 218 -47.68 -25.76 -36.38
N ARG A 219 -47.32 -24.49 -36.20
CA ARG A 219 -46.00 -23.96 -35.90
C ARG A 219 -46.11 -22.97 -34.75
N ASP A 220 -45.25 -23.11 -33.77
CA ASP A 220 -45.17 -22.17 -32.65
C ASP A 220 -44.05 -21.15 -32.87
N VAL A 221 -44.32 -19.88 -32.55
CA VAL A 221 -43.34 -18.78 -32.69
C VAL A 221 -43.05 -18.19 -31.32
N TYR A 222 -41.78 -18.16 -30.94
CA TYR A 222 -41.28 -17.69 -29.65
C TYR A 222 -40.41 -16.45 -29.82
N LEU A 223 -40.64 -15.45 -28.96
CA LEU A 223 -39.71 -14.34 -28.74
C LEU A 223 -38.63 -14.80 -27.78
N VAL A 224 -37.37 -14.70 -28.17
CA VAL A 224 -36.25 -15.20 -27.37
C VAL A 224 -35.35 -14.05 -26.96
N PHE A 225 -34.99 -14.02 -25.68
CA PHE A 225 -33.89 -13.19 -25.21
C PHE A 225 -32.93 -14.01 -24.37
N SER A 226 -31.66 -13.67 -24.46
CA SER A 226 -30.61 -14.23 -23.63
C SER A 226 -30.76 -13.70 -22.22
N ASP A 227 -31.17 -14.56 -21.29
CA ASP A 227 -31.50 -14.14 -19.94
C ASP A 227 -30.28 -14.23 -19.02
N PRO A 228 -29.80 -13.09 -18.47
CA PRO A 228 -28.70 -13.07 -17.50
C PRO A 228 -29.17 -13.50 -16.10
N CYS A 229 -30.46 -13.74 -15.87
CA CYS A 229 -30.97 -14.16 -14.57
C CYS A 229 -30.73 -15.64 -14.30
N THR A 230 -30.37 -15.92 -13.04
CA THR A 230 -30.15 -17.29 -12.56
C THR A 230 -31.29 -17.79 -11.66
N LEU A 231 -32.28 -16.94 -11.36
CA LEU A 231 -33.42 -17.26 -10.48
C LEU A 231 -34.45 -18.16 -11.18
N PRO A 232 -35.00 -19.18 -10.50
CA PRO A 232 -35.81 -20.22 -11.14
C PRO A 232 -37.17 -19.76 -11.67
N GLN A 233 -37.75 -18.69 -11.14
CA GLN A 233 -39.10 -18.24 -11.51
C GLN A 233 -39.15 -16.82 -12.09
N ASN A 234 -38.07 -16.05 -11.94
CA ASN A 234 -38.03 -14.65 -12.33
C ASN A 234 -37.16 -14.45 -13.59
N PRO A 235 -37.66 -13.80 -14.65
CA PRO A 235 -36.84 -13.37 -15.77
C PRO A 235 -35.91 -12.21 -15.41
N GLY A 236 -34.87 -12.01 -16.22
CA GLY A 236 -33.95 -10.89 -16.10
C GLY A 236 -34.52 -9.54 -16.52
N TRP A 237 -33.81 -8.49 -16.13
CA TRP A 237 -34.11 -7.09 -16.42
C TRP A 237 -34.36 -6.75 -17.91
N PRO A 238 -33.61 -7.31 -18.90
CA PRO A 238 -33.79 -6.98 -20.32
C PRO A 238 -35.20 -7.20 -20.86
N LEU A 239 -35.94 -8.15 -20.27
CA LEU A 239 -37.28 -8.51 -20.73
C LEU A 239 -38.26 -7.33 -20.68
N ARG A 240 -38.09 -6.38 -19.75
CA ARG A 240 -38.95 -5.18 -19.65
C ARG A 240 -38.93 -4.35 -20.92
N ASN A 241 -37.75 -4.18 -21.50
CA ASN A 241 -37.56 -3.37 -22.71
C ASN A 241 -38.09 -4.10 -23.94
N LEU A 242 -37.88 -5.42 -24.02
CA LEU A 242 -38.48 -6.25 -25.07
C LEU A 242 -40.02 -6.21 -25.03
N LEU A 243 -40.62 -6.37 -23.85
CA LEU A 243 -42.07 -6.29 -23.66
C LEU A 243 -42.63 -4.92 -24.05
N THR A 244 -41.89 -3.86 -23.77
CA THR A 244 -42.28 -2.50 -24.17
C THR A 244 -42.29 -2.35 -25.69
N LEU A 245 -41.24 -2.81 -26.38
CA LEU A 245 -41.18 -2.83 -27.84
C LEU A 245 -42.35 -3.61 -28.44
N VAL A 246 -42.61 -4.82 -27.93
CA VAL A 246 -43.71 -5.68 -28.39
C VAL A 246 -45.07 -5.01 -28.17
N THR A 247 -45.26 -4.39 -27.01
CA THR A 247 -46.50 -3.70 -26.66
C THR A 247 -46.75 -2.51 -27.60
N LEU A 248 -45.72 -1.77 -27.98
CA LEU A 248 -45.89 -0.59 -28.83
C LEU A 248 -46.12 -0.94 -30.29
N LYS A 249 -45.34 -1.88 -30.82
CA LYS A 249 -45.34 -2.20 -32.24
C LYS A 249 -46.43 -3.22 -32.61
N TRP A 250 -46.69 -4.20 -31.75
CA TRP A 250 -47.47 -5.38 -32.13
C TRP A 250 -48.74 -5.63 -31.30
N SER A 251 -48.96 -4.94 -30.17
CA SER A 251 -50.11 -5.21 -29.27
C SER A 251 -51.49 -5.17 -29.94
N LYS A 252 -51.65 -4.44 -31.05
CA LYS A 252 -52.90 -4.36 -31.81
C LYS A 252 -53.23 -5.65 -32.57
N HIS A 253 -52.23 -6.50 -32.82
CA HIS A 253 -52.34 -7.66 -33.70
C HIS A 253 -52.59 -8.94 -32.90
N TRP A 254 -52.05 -9.04 -31.69
CA TRP A 254 -52.19 -10.23 -30.84
C TRP A 254 -52.26 -9.85 -29.35
N SER A 255 -53.04 -10.61 -28.58
CA SER A 255 -53.14 -10.45 -27.12
C SER A 255 -52.04 -11.21 -26.37
N ILE A 256 -51.81 -12.49 -26.73
CA ILE A 256 -50.88 -13.37 -26.01
C ILE A 256 -49.53 -13.45 -26.73
N TYR A 257 -48.40 -13.37 -26.03
CA TYR A 257 -47.06 -13.53 -26.57
C TYR A 257 -46.31 -14.64 -25.83
N LYS A 258 -45.73 -15.57 -26.59
CA LYS A 258 -44.89 -16.67 -26.07
C LYS A 258 -43.43 -16.21 -26.02
N ILE A 259 -42.83 -16.22 -24.83
CA ILE A 259 -41.46 -15.74 -24.59
C ILE A 259 -40.60 -16.87 -24.04
N LEU A 260 -39.39 -17.00 -24.56
CA LEU A 260 -38.36 -17.92 -24.08
C LEU A 260 -37.19 -17.11 -23.49
N CYS A 261 -36.97 -17.29 -22.19
CA CYS A 261 -35.81 -16.76 -21.46
C CYS A 261 -34.69 -17.79 -21.57
N LEU A 262 -33.75 -17.57 -22.49
CA LEU A 262 -32.71 -18.55 -22.81
C LEU A 262 -31.56 -18.47 -21.80
N ARG A 263 -31.33 -19.56 -21.07
CA ARG A 263 -30.25 -19.73 -20.09
C ARG A 263 -29.48 -21.01 -20.42
N VAL A 264 -28.21 -20.87 -20.79
CA VAL A 264 -27.40 -21.99 -21.29
C VAL A 264 -26.20 -22.20 -20.38
N ARG A 265 -26.20 -23.27 -19.60
CA ARG A 265 -25.09 -23.61 -18.70
C ARG A 265 -24.17 -24.60 -19.36
N THR A 266 -22.87 -24.52 -19.12
CA THR A 266 -21.93 -25.57 -19.53
C THR A 266 -21.49 -26.35 -18.30
N ARG A 267 -21.82 -27.64 -18.21
CA ARG A 267 -21.35 -28.54 -17.15
C ARG A 267 -20.55 -29.68 -17.78
N HIS A 268 -19.31 -29.88 -17.34
CA HIS A 268 -18.41 -30.92 -17.86
C HIS A 268 -18.27 -30.91 -19.41
N GLY A 269 -18.31 -29.73 -20.04
CA GLY A 269 -18.23 -29.59 -21.49
C GLY A 269 -19.54 -29.81 -22.25
N VAL A 270 -20.63 -30.18 -21.56
CA VAL A 270 -21.97 -30.34 -22.14
C VAL A 270 -22.81 -29.12 -21.80
N GLN A 271 -23.44 -28.53 -22.82
CA GLN A 271 -24.39 -27.43 -22.62
C GLN A 271 -25.75 -27.95 -22.18
N ASP A 272 -26.36 -27.29 -21.20
CA ASP A 272 -27.66 -27.61 -20.63
C ASP A 272 -28.52 -26.34 -20.60
N ALA A 273 -29.64 -26.38 -21.33
CA ALA A 273 -30.65 -25.33 -21.39
C ALA A 273 -31.92 -25.64 -20.58
N SER A 274 -31.94 -26.74 -19.80
CA SER A 274 -33.10 -27.20 -19.02
C SER A 274 -33.69 -26.14 -18.09
N HIS A 275 -32.85 -25.20 -17.63
CA HIS A 275 -33.19 -24.09 -16.72
C HIS A 275 -33.77 -22.85 -17.42
N SER A 276 -33.90 -22.87 -18.75
CA SER A 276 -34.54 -21.79 -19.50
C SER A 276 -36.03 -21.72 -19.15
N LEU A 277 -36.62 -20.52 -19.22
CA LEU A 277 -38.00 -20.29 -18.80
C LEU A 277 -38.90 -19.93 -19.97
N PHE A 278 -40.06 -20.59 -20.06
CA PHE A 278 -41.15 -20.18 -20.93
C PHE A 278 -42.13 -19.32 -20.15
N VAL A 279 -42.41 -18.13 -20.68
CA VAL A 279 -43.35 -17.18 -20.11
C VAL A 279 -44.35 -16.79 -21.19
N ASP A 280 -45.62 -17.09 -20.94
CA ASP A 280 -46.73 -16.67 -21.79
C ASP A 280 -47.37 -15.42 -21.17
N VAL A 281 -47.25 -14.30 -21.89
CA VAL A 281 -47.65 -12.98 -21.41
C VAL A 281 -48.88 -12.50 -22.16
N ASP A 282 -49.92 -12.07 -21.45
CA ASP A 282 -51.06 -11.38 -22.05
C ASP A 282 -50.85 -9.86 -21.99
N LEU A 283 -50.74 -9.26 -23.18
CA LEU A 283 -50.60 -7.82 -23.38
C LEU A 283 -51.90 -7.18 -23.90
N GLY A 284 -52.99 -7.95 -23.98
CA GLY A 284 -54.31 -7.48 -24.42
C GLY A 284 -54.86 -6.37 -23.52
N GLY A 285 -55.30 -5.26 -24.14
CA GLY A 285 -55.96 -4.15 -23.44
C GLY A 285 -55.05 -3.24 -22.60
N LEU A 286 -53.74 -3.26 -22.85
CA LEU A 286 -52.75 -2.34 -22.25
C LEU A 286 -52.67 -0.98 -22.94
N VAL A 287 -52.97 -0.90 -24.24
CA VAL A 287 -52.96 0.33 -25.03
C VAL A 287 -54.41 0.76 -25.26
N GLY A 288 -54.82 1.89 -24.70
CA GLY A 288 -56.14 2.47 -24.95
C GLY A 288 -56.34 2.72 -26.45
N GLN A 289 -57.54 2.42 -26.96
CA GLN A 289 -57.89 2.70 -28.35
C GLN A 289 -57.83 4.22 -28.60
N GLY A 290 -56.77 4.71 -29.22
CA GLY A 290 -56.78 6.02 -29.89
C GLY A 290 -55.69 7.05 -29.56
N ASN A 291 -54.86 6.90 -28.52
CA ASN A 291 -53.83 7.91 -28.22
C ASN A 291 -52.43 7.51 -28.72
N THR A 292 -51.66 8.52 -29.13
CA THR A 292 -50.22 8.42 -29.36
C THR A 292 -49.54 7.75 -28.16
N PRO A 293 -48.58 6.83 -28.35
CA PRO A 293 -47.90 6.22 -27.23
C PRO A 293 -47.08 7.29 -26.49
N GLU A 294 -47.55 7.72 -25.32
CA GLU A 294 -46.72 8.49 -24.39
C GLU A 294 -45.67 7.57 -23.76
N MET A 295 -44.50 8.13 -23.44
CA MET A 295 -43.42 7.37 -22.82
C MET A 295 -43.86 6.84 -21.44
N PRO A 296 -43.81 5.51 -21.21
CA PRO A 296 -44.14 4.92 -19.92
C PRO A 296 -43.19 5.40 -18.82
N PRO A 297 -43.59 5.28 -17.54
CA PRO A 297 -42.68 5.51 -16.43
C PRO A 297 -41.45 4.60 -16.54
N PHE A 298 -40.30 5.09 -16.07
CA PHE A 298 -39.00 4.42 -16.22
C PHE A 298 -38.28 4.30 -14.87
N LEU A 299 -37.51 3.22 -14.74
CA LEU A 299 -36.67 2.89 -13.58
C LEU A 299 -35.32 2.38 -14.06
N GLY A 300 -34.32 2.26 -13.18
CA GLY A 300 -33.06 1.65 -13.60
C GLY A 300 -31.84 1.82 -12.72
N TRP A 301 -31.85 2.75 -11.76
CA TRP A 301 -30.69 2.99 -10.90
C TRP A 301 -30.32 1.75 -10.08
N GLU A 302 -29.05 1.35 -10.16
CA GLU A 302 -28.52 0.21 -9.41
C GLU A 302 -28.49 0.50 -7.92
N ARG A 303 -28.72 -0.52 -7.09
CA ARG A 303 -28.52 -0.43 -5.65
C ARG A 303 -27.05 -0.67 -5.30
N ASN A 304 -26.56 0.02 -4.27
CA ASN A 304 -25.23 -0.23 -3.73
C ASN A 304 -25.17 -1.59 -2.98
N GLU A 305 -23.98 -1.98 -2.55
CA GLU A 305 -23.74 -3.22 -1.78
C GLU A 305 -24.56 -3.31 -0.49
N ARG A 306 -25.00 -2.17 0.05
CA ARG A 306 -25.86 -2.07 1.25
C ARG A 306 -27.36 -2.09 0.93
N GLY A 307 -27.74 -2.32 -0.33
CA GLY A 307 -29.12 -2.34 -0.80
C GLY A 307 -29.81 -0.98 -0.87
N LYS A 308 -29.08 0.13 -0.68
CA LYS A 308 -29.59 1.51 -0.76
C LYS A 308 -29.38 2.08 -2.16
N MET A 309 -30.18 3.09 -2.52
CA MET A 309 -29.99 3.86 -3.75
C MET A 309 -28.79 4.80 -3.58
N GLY A 310 -27.65 4.45 -4.15
CA GLY A 310 -26.46 5.29 -4.09
C GLY A 310 -25.29 4.77 -4.93
N PRO A 311 -24.28 5.63 -5.17
CA PRO A 311 -23.09 5.26 -5.93
C PRO A 311 -22.23 4.26 -5.16
N ARG A 312 -21.36 3.57 -5.90
CA ARG A 312 -20.28 2.72 -5.40
C ARG A 312 -18.95 3.48 -5.47
N LEU A 313 -18.00 3.07 -4.63
CA LEU A 313 -16.65 3.60 -4.58
C LEU A 313 -15.67 2.43 -4.71
N VAL A 314 -14.74 2.54 -5.65
CA VAL A 314 -13.60 1.62 -5.79
C VAL A 314 -12.32 2.40 -5.52
N ASN A 315 -11.48 1.88 -4.63
CA ASN A 315 -10.16 2.42 -4.29
C ASN A 315 -9.08 1.55 -4.95
N LEU A 316 -8.40 2.08 -5.96
CA LEU A 316 -7.32 1.38 -6.66
C LEU A 316 -5.93 1.93 -6.30
N SER A 317 -5.81 2.73 -5.25
CA SER A 317 -4.50 3.27 -4.85
C SER A 317 -3.48 2.18 -4.56
N ALA A 318 -3.88 1.04 -3.98
CA ALA A 318 -2.95 -0.06 -3.71
C ALA A 318 -2.36 -0.70 -4.98
N SER A 319 -3.05 -0.60 -6.13
CA SER A 319 -2.64 -1.20 -7.40
C SER A 319 -2.17 -0.20 -8.45
N MET A 320 -2.45 1.09 -8.27
CA MET A 320 -2.17 2.13 -9.27
C MET A 320 -1.26 3.26 -8.75
N ASP A 321 -1.19 3.48 -7.44
CA ASP A 321 -0.34 4.53 -6.87
C ASP A 321 1.13 4.07 -6.89
N PRO A 322 2.02 4.72 -7.67
CA PRO A 322 3.41 4.31 -7.78
C PRO A 322 4.15 4.35 -6.45
N THR A 323 3.79 5.27 -5.55
CA THR A 323 4.44 5.41 -4.25
C THR A 323 4.10 4.23 -3.34
N LYS A 324 2.83 3.86 -3.24
CA LYS A 324 2.39 2.69 -2.47
C LYS A 324 2.87 1.37 -3.05
N LEU A 325 2.96 1.28 -4.38
CA LEU A 325 3.52 0.09 -5.03
C LEU A 325 5.01 -0.07 -4.69
N ALA A 326 5.78 1.01 -4.68
CA ALA A 326 7.18 0.99 -4.28
C ALA A 326 7.35 0.63 -2.80
N GLU A 327 6.56 1.25 -1.90
CA GLU A 327 6.55 0.92 -0.47
C GLU A 327 6.22 -0.56 -0.22
N SER A 328 5.18 -1.08 -0.89
CA SER A 328 4.76 -2.48 -0.80
C SER A 328 5.85 -3.43 -1.32
N ALA A 329 6.55 -3.08 -2.40
CA ALA A 329 7.64 -3.87 -2.94
C ALA A 329 8.85 -3.94 -1.98
N VAL A 330 9.19 -2.83 -1.33
CA VAL A 330 10.27 -2.78 -0.32
C VAL A 330 9.88 -3.60 0.93
N ASP A 331 8.68 -3.41 1.44
CA ASP A 331 8.17 -4.15 2.60
C ASP A 331 8.09 -5.67 2.31
N LEU A 332 7.69 -6.06 1.10
CA LEU A 332 7.71 -7.45 0.68
C LEU A 332 9.13 -8.04 0.69
N ASN A 333 10.14 -7.28 0.26
CA ASN A 333 11.54 -7.74 0.27
C ASN A 333 12.01 -8.06 1.70
N LEU A 334 11.73 -7.18 2.65
CA LEU A 334 12.07 -7.37 4.06
C LEU A 334 11.28 -8.55 4.68
N LYS A 335 9.99 -8.66 4.37
CA LYS A 335 9.16 -9.81 4.80
C LYS A 335 9.68 -11.13 4.26
N LEU A 336 10.20 -11.17 3.03
CA LEU A 336 10.82 -12.37 2.46
C LEU A 336 12.07 -12.79 3.22
N MET A 337 12.90 -11.83 3.70
CA MET A 337 14.04 -12.16 4.58
C MET A 337 13.55 -12.83 5.87
N ARG A 338 12.51 -12.26 6.50
CA ARG A 338 11.91 -12.84 7.71
C ARG A 338 11.36 -14.25 7.45
N TRP A 339 10.58 -14.44 6.39
CA TRP A 339 9.93 -15.73 6.14
C TRP A 339 10.90 -16.83 5.72
N ARG A 340 11.99 -16.50 5.02
CA ARG A 340 12.91 -17.49 4.44
C ARG A 340 14.14 -17.76 5.30
N VAL A 341 14.64 -16.76 6.02
CA VAL A 341 15.95 -16.84 6.67
C VAL A 341 15.87 -16.64 8.17
N ALA A 342 15.19 -15.59 8.64
CA ALA A 342 15.14 -15.22 10.06
C ALA A 342 13.70 -14.99 10.55
N PRO A 343 12.94 -16.04 10.90
CA PRO A 343 11.51 -15.94 11.26
C PRO A 343 11.22 -15.03 12.47
N GLN A 344 12.18 -14.93 13.41
CA GLN A 344 12.07 -14.13 14.62
C GLN A 344 12.37 -12.64 14.38
N LEU A 345 12.80 -12.25 13.18
CA LEU A 345 13.14 -10.87 12.84
C LEU A 345 11.92 -9.94 12.99
N ASP A 346 12.02 -8.96 13.89
CA ASP A 346 11.02 -7.94 14.14
C ASP A 346 11.25 -6.72 13.23
N LEU A 347 10.65 -6.77 12.04
CA LEU A 347 10.68 -5.67 11.08
C LEU A 347 9.99 -4.38 11.59
N PRO A 348 8.82 -4.44 12.28
CA PRO A 348 8.20 -3.26 12.86
C PRO A 348 9.11 -2.44 13.78
N ILE A 349 9.96 -3.07 14.60
CA ILE A 349 10.90 -2.32 15.46
C ILE A 349 11.89 -1.52 14.59
N ILE A 350 12.45 -2.14 13.55
CA ILE A 350 13.40 -1.48 12.65
C ILE A 350 12.71 -0.32 11.92
N GLN A 351 11.52 -0.55 11.36
CA GLN A 351 10.77 0.44 10.58
C GLN A 351 10.37 1.68 11.41
N ASN A 352 10.03 1.48 12.68
CA ASN A 352 9.56 2.57 13.55
C ASN A 352 10.69 3.30 14.28
N THR A 353 11.93 2.79 14.24
CA THR A 353 13.06 3.39 14.95
C THR A 353 13.48 4.70 14.30
N LYS A 354 13.43 5.80 15.05
CA LYS A 354 13.87 7.12 14.57
C LYS A 354 15.37 7.29 14.77
N CYS A 355 16.11 7.42 13.68
CA CYS A 355 17.57 7.57 13.70
C CYS A 355 17.98 9.02 13.40
N LEU A 356 18.76 9.64 14.30
CA LEU A 356 19.40 10.93 14.07
C LEU A 356 20.82 10.73 13.55
N LEU A 357 21.11 11.18 12.33
CA LEU A 357 22.44 11.10 11.73
C LEU A 357 23.17 12.43 11.88
N LEU A 358 24.16 12.50 12.78
CA LEU A 358 24.99 13.69 12.98
C LEU A 358 26.21 13.62 12.07
N GLY A 359 26.10 14.27 10.91
CA GLY A 359 27.10 14.30 9.85
C GLY A 359 26.53 13.80 8.53
N ALA A 360 26.49 14.68 7.53
CA ALA A 360 25.99 14.38 6.17
C ALA A 360 27.14 14.26 5.14
N GLY A 361 28.35 13.92 5.59
CA GLY A 361 29.50 13.65 4.73
C GLY A 361 29.42 12.27 4.05
N THR A 362 30.55 11.77 3.56
CA THR A 362 30.62 10.46 2.87
C THR A 362 30.04 9.33 3.72
N LEU A 363 30.36 9.29 5.01
CA LEU A 363 29.86 8.27 5.93
C LEU A 363 28.36 8.40 6.19
N GLY A 364 27.88 9.63 6.43
CA GLY A 364 26.46 9.93 6.64
C GLY A 364 25.59 9.52 5.45
N CYS A 365 26.02 9.86 4.24
CA CYS A 365 25.34 9.46 3.01
C CYS A 365 25.27 7.94 2.85
N SER A 366 26.37 7.23 3.18
CA SER A 366 26.39 5.76 3.10
C SER A 366 25.48 5.12 4.14
N VAL A 367 25.45 5.60 5.37
CA VAL A 367 24.52 5.12 6.42
C VAL A 367 23.07 5.44 6.03
N ALA A 368 22.78 6.65 5.55
CA ALA A 368 21.45 7.02 5.10
C ALA A 368 20.94 6.13 3.95
N ARG A 369 21.82 5.69 3.04
CA ARG A 369 21.47 4.73 1.98
C ARG A 369 21.09 3.35 2.53
N CYS A 370 21.70 2.93 3.64
CA CYS A 370 21.31 1.69 4.31
C CYS A 370 19.95 1.82 5.04
N LEU A 371 19.56 3.02 5.49
CA LEU A 371 18.30 3.28 6.21
C LEU A 371 17.13 3.77 5.31
N LEU A 372 17.40 4.11 4.05
CA LEU A 372 16.46 4.39 2.93
C LEU A 372 15.51 5.60 3.03
N ASN A 373 15.39 6.31 4.17
CA ASN A 373 14.62 7.56 4.26
C ASN A 373 15.27 8.58 5.23
N SER A 374 15.44 9.83 4.80
CA SER A 374 16.05 10.88 5.64
C SER A 374 15.51 12.28 5.33
N LYS A 375 15.52 13.13 6.37
CA LYS A 375 15.22 14.56 6.28
C LYS A 375 16.43 15.35 6.76
N GLY A 376 16.85 16.34 5.98
CA GLY A 376 17.99 17.20 6.32
C GLY A 376 17.59 18.35 7.24
N VAL A 377 18.46 18.66 8.21
CA VAL A 377 18.39 19.86 9.06
C VAL A 377 19.80 20.46 9.12
N VAL A 378 19.91 21.78 8.96
CA VAL A 378 21.18 22.50 9.06
C VAL A 378 21.32 23.04 10.48
N VAL A 379 22.30 22.53 11.22
CA VAL A 379 22.63 22.93 12.59
C VAL A 379 24.15 22.90 12.76
N ASN A 380 24.71 23.88 13.47
CA ASN A 380 26.12 23.85 13.82
C ASN A 380 26.32 23.15 15.17
N ILE A 381 27.34 22.31 15.27
CA ILE A 381 27.68 21.64 16.53
C ILE A 381 28.91 22.32 17.13
N PRO A 382 28.78 23.02 18.27
CA PRO A 382 29.91 23.70 18.90
C PRO A 382 30.93 22.69 19.42
N MET A 383 32.20 23.00 19.21
CA MET A 383 33.33 22.13 19.56
C MET A 383 34.00 22.62 20.86
N PRO A 384 34.43 21.72 21.76
CA PRO A 384 35.26 22.09 22.91
C PRO A 384 36.53 22.84 22.50
N GLY A 385 36.95 23.80 23.33
CA GLY A 385 38.18 24.58 23.11
C GLY A 385 38.12 25.65 22.02
N HIS A 386 36.96 25.84 21.36
CA HIS A 386 36.73 26.92 20.41
C HIS A 386 35.95 28.04 21.09
N THR A 387 36.63 29.15 21.39
CA THR A 387 36.03 30.29 22.10
C THR A 387 34.85 30.87 21.35
N VAL A 388 33.71 30.98 22.04
CA VAL A 388 32.49 31.59 21.52
C VAL A 388 32.53 33.07 21.84
N GLY A 389 32.66 33.91 20.80
CA GLY A 389 32.58 35.36 20.97
C GLY A 389 31.22 35.80 21.50
N GLU A 390 31.17 36.90 22.26
CA GLU A 390 29.95 37.37 22.94
C GLU A 390 28.75 37.53 21.99
N SER A 391 29.00 37.97 20.75
CA SER A 391 27.97 38.13 19.71
C SER A 391 27.39 36.80 19.18
N LEU A 392 28.08 35.68 19.39
CA LEU A 392 27.69 34.35 18.89
C LEU A 392 27.04 33.48 19.98
N VAL A 393 27.06 33.90 21.25
CA VAL A 393 26.55 33.09 22.37
C VAL A 393 25.07 32.74 22.20
N GLU A 394 24.24 33.69 21.75
CA GLU A 394 22.81 33.46 21.54
C GLU A 394 22.56 32.49 20.38
N GLN A 395 23.34 32.60 19.30
CA GLN A 395 23.28 31.65 18.18
C GLN A 395 23.67 30.23 18.62
N VAL A 396 24.78 30.09 19.36
CA VAL A 396 25.23 28.80 19.90
C VAL A 396 24.19 28.22 20.86
N ARG A 397 23.52 29.05 21.66
CA ARG A 397 22.41 28.62 22.53
C ARG A 397 21.25 28.04 21.72
N ASN A 398 20.88 28.68 20.62
CA ASN A 398 19.82 28.19 19.72
C ASN A 398 20.23 26.89 19.02
N ASP A 399 21.48 26.79 18.56
CA ASP A 399 22.02 25.58 17.92
C ASP A 399 22.03 24.39 18.90
N VAL A 400 22.46 24.61 20.14
CA VAL A 400 22.43 23.58 21.20
C VAL A 400 21.00 23.17 21.55
N SER A 401 20.09 24.12 21.70
CA SER A 401 18.67 23.84 21.97
C SER A 401 18.03 23.01 20.85
N THR A 402 18.33 23.34 19.59
CA THR A 402 17.86 22.58 18.42
C THR A 402 18.43 21.16 18.44
N LEU A 403 19.73 21.00 18.73
CA LEU A 403 20.36 19.68 18.84
C LEU A 403 19.74 18.84 19.98
N GLU A 404 19.49 19.46 21.13
CA GLU A 404 18.84 18.81 22.27
C GLU A 404 17.44 18.32 21.92
N GLN A 405 16.64 19.13 21.21
CA GLN A 405 15.31 18.75 20.73
C GLN A 405 15.38 17.59 19.75
N LEU A 406 16.31 17.65 18.78
CA LEU A 406 16.50 16.57 17.82
C LEU A 406 16.89 15.27 18.53
N ILE A 407 17.76 15.31 19.52
CA ILE A 407 18.13 14.12 20.30
C ILE A 407 16.92 13.58 21.08
N ASP A 408 16.06 14.43 21.64
CA ASP A 408 14.85 14.00 22.34
C ASP A 408 13.85 13.28 21.43
N GLU A 409 13.65 13.81 20.21
CA GLU A 409 12.68 13.29 19.23
C GLU A 409 13.07 11.94 18.61
N HIS A 410 14.35 11.57 18.68
CA HIS A 410 14.92 10.37 18.03
C HIS A 410 15.32 9.29 19.04
N ASP A 411 15.30 8.02 18.63
CA ASP A 411 15.59 6.88 19.50
C ASP A 411 17.09 6.53 19.52
N VAL A 412 17.74 6.69 18.36
CA VAL A 412 19.14 6.31 18.12
C VAL A 412 19.91 7.47 17.51
N ILE A 413 21.10 7.73 18.02
CA ILE A 413 21.97 8.82 17.57
C ILE A 413 23.24 8.23 16.94
N PHE A 414 23.50 8.58 15.69
CA PHE A 414 24.72 8.21 14.97
C PHE A 414 25.70 9.40 14.95
N LEU A 415 26.92 9.21 15.45
CA LEU A 415 28.00 10.19 15.41
C LEU A 415 28.90 9.91 14.21
N LEU A 416 28.64 10.57 13.09
CA LEU A 416 29.27 10.37 11.78
C LEU A 416 30.08 11.60 11.34
N MET A 417 30.55 12.35 12.33
CA MET A 417 31.25 13.62 12.16
C MET A 417 32.70 13.41 11.76
N ASP A 418 33.34 14.47 11.27
CA ASP A 418 34.70 14.48 10.70
C ASP A 418 35.82 14.63 11.74
N SER A 419 35.51 15.13 12.94
CA SER A 419 36.49 15.38 14.00
C SER A 419 36.13 14.71 15.32
N ARG A 420 37.12 14.57 16.19
CA ARG A 420 36.93 14.05 17.56
C ARG A 420 36.18 15.06 18.44
N GLU A 421 36.49 16.34 18.32
CA GLU A 421 35.96 17.42 19.15
C GLU A 421 34.46 17.59 18.95
N SER A 422 34.02 17.51 17.70
CA SER A 422 32.62 17.70 17.31
C SER A 422 31.70 16.59 17.82
N ARG A 423 32.23 15.38 18.06
CA ARG A 423 31.49 14.26 18.68
C ARG A 423 31.25 14.41 20.19
N TRP A 424 31.93 15.33 20.87
CA TRP A 424 31.87 15.45 22.33
C TRP A 424 30.48 15.81 22.83
N LEU A 425 29.92 16.92 22.34
CA LEU A 425 28.61 17.40 22.80
C LEU A 425 27.52 16.34 22.55
N PRO A 426 27.36 15.78 21.34
CA PRO A 426 26.40 14.70 21.11
C PRO A 426 26.60 13.46 22.00
N THR A 427 27.85 13.12 22.34
CA THR A 427 28.14 12.00 23.26
C THR A 427 27.59 12.28 24.65
N VAL A 428 27.84 13.48 25.19
CA VAL A 428 27.33 13.91 26.49
C VAL A 428 25.81 13.95 26.49
N LEU A 429 25.21 14.57 25.47
CA LEU A 429 23.75 14.68 25.34
C LEU A 429 23.08 13.31 25.23
N GLY A 430 23.62 12.40 24.42
CA GLY A 430 23.08 11.04 24.28
C GLY A 430 23.13 10.25 25.58
N ALA A 431 24.24 10.34 26.33
CA ALA A 431 24.37 9.70 27.64
C ALA A 431 23.44 10.33 28.69
N ALA A 432 23.33 11.66 28.71
CA ALA A 432 22.47 12.39 29.65
C ALA A 432 20.98 12.15 29.39
N LYS A 433 20.59 11.98 28.12
CA LYS A 433 19.19 11.78 27.67
C LYS A 433 18.82 10.31 27.45
N HIS A 434 19.67 9.37 27.89
CA HIS A 434 19.38 7.92 27.85
C HIS A 434 19.11 7.38 26.43
N LYS A 435 19.86 7.88 25.44
CA LYS A 435 19.73 7.48 24.03
C LYS A 435 20.77 6.43 23.67
N LEU A 436 20.43 5.58 22.70
CA LEU A 436 21.41 4.69 22.09
C LEU A 436 22.34 5.51 21.18
N VAL A 437 23.64 5.48 21.44
CA VAL A 437 24.63 6.22 20.65
C VAL A 437 25.58 5.26 19.94
N LEU A 438 25.69 5.42 18.63
CA LEU A 438 26.61 4.69 17.77
C LEU A 438 27.58 5.67 17.13
N THR A 439 28.87 5.43 17.25
CA THR A 439 29.90 6.26 16.61
C THR A 439 30.56 5.48 15.49
N ALA A 440 30.74 6.12 14.35
CA ALA A 440 31.59 5.62 13.29
C ALA A 440 32.63 6.66 12.88
N ALA A 441 33.86 6.18 12.71
CA ALA A 441 35.07 6.97 12.60
C ALA A 441 35.98 6.40 11.51
N LEU A 442 36.61 7.27 10.74
CA LEU A 442 37.38 6.88 9.57
C LEU A 442 38.83 7.34 9.70
N GLY A 443 39.75 6.43 9.40
CA GLY A 443 41.15 6.71 9.14
C GLY A 443 41.48 6.50 7.67
N PHE A 444 42.77 6.62 7.31
CA PHE A 444 43.19 6.46 5.91
C PHE A 444 42.80 5.10 5.33
N ASP A 445 43.13 4.00 6.03
CA ASP A 445 42.87 2.62 5.61
C ASP A 445 42.15 1.79 6.67
N SER A 446 41.66 2.42 7.73
CA SER A 446 41.00 1.78 8.87
C SER A 446 39.74 2.51 9.27
N TYR A 447 38.84 1.84 9.98
CA TYR A 447 37.65 2.45 10.57
C TYR A 447 37.38 1.90 11.96
N LEU A 448 36.64 2.67 12.75
CA LEU A 448 36.12 2.28 14.06
C LEU A 448 34.60 2.48 14.05
N VAL A 449 33.87 1.45 14.43
CA VAL A 449 32.46 1.51 14.79
C VAL A 449 32.33 1.13 16.26
N ILE A 450 31.58 1.88 17.05
CA ILE A 450 31.42 1.60 18.49
C ILE A 450 30.01 1.97 18.96
N ARG A 451 29.41 1.12 19.79
CA ARG A 451 28.20 1.46 20.54
C ARG A 451 28.58 1.93 21.94
N HIS A 452 28.03 3.04 22.40
CA HIS A 452 28.31 3.55 23.73
C HIS A 452 27.51 2.80 24.79
N GLY A 453 27.97 2.85 26.05
CA GLY A 453 27.23 2.31 27.18
C GLY A 453 25.82 2.89 27.31
N TYR A 454 24.81 2.03 27.43
CA TYR A 454 23.42 2.43 27.51
C TYR A 454 22.98 2.63 28.96
N ARG A 455 22.65 3.86 29.34
CA ARG A 455 22.22 4.22 30.70
C ARG A 455 20.70 4.20 30.80
N THR A 456 20.14 3.42 31.72
CA THR A 456 18.70 3.45 32.03
C THR A 456 18.34 4.61 32.97
N LYS A 457 17.05 4.95 33.06
CA LYS A 457 16.56 5.98 34.00
C LYS A 457 16.72 5.55 35.47
N ASP A 458 16.70 4.25 35.74
CA ASP A 458 16.81 3.67 37.09
C ASP A 458 18.25 3.64 37.64
N TYR A 459 19.23 4.00 36.81
CA TYR A 459 20.67 4.06 37.16
C TYR A 459 20.97 4.97 38.37
N GLN A 460 20.03 5.80 38.82
CA GLN A 460 20.18 6.68 39.98
C GLN A 460 19.74 6.06 41.34
N SER A 461 19.29 4.80 41.40
CA SER A 461 18.74 4.23 42.64
C SER A 461 19.64 3.23 43.40
N GLU A 462 20.71 2.69 42.78
CA GLU A 462 21.53 1.64 43.44
C GLU A 462 23.02 1.99 43.61
N ALA A 463 23.48 3.11 43.04
CA ALA A 463 24.87 3.56 43.18
C ALA A 463 25.26 4.01 44.61
N SER A 464 24.30 4.07 45.54
CA SER A 464 24.54 4.41 46.96
C SER A 464 24.60 3.20 47.90
N THR A 465 24.42 1.95 47.44
CA THR A 465 24.41 0.79 48.36
C THR A 465 25.14 -0.49 47.91
N SER A 466 25.72 -0.57 46.72
CA SER A 466 26.55 -1.74 46.34
C SER A 466 28.04 -1.38 46.21
N SER A 467 28.73 -1.35 47.35
CA SER A 467 30.18 -1.53 47.41
C SER A 467 30.56 -2.97 47.01
N SER A 468 30.53 -3.31 45.72
CA SER A 468 31.05 -4.57 45.13
C SER A 468 30.59 -4.65 43.67
N LYS A 469 31.40 -4.72 42.60
CA LYS A 469 32.81 -5.02 42.36
C LYS A 469 33.20 -4.14 41.16
N CYS A 470 34.33 -3.44 41.22
CA CYS A 470 35.02 -3.08 39.98
C CYS A 470 35.21 -4.40 39.21
N PRO A 471 34.85 -4.54 37.93
CA PRO A 471 35.25 -5.71 37.18
C PRO A 471 36.77 -5.73 37.22
N THR A 472 37.35 -6.63 38.02
CA THR A 472 38.77 -6.96 37.93
C THR A 472 39.09 -7.17 36.46
N ALA A 473 40.29 -6.81 36.01
CA ALA A 473 40.78 -6.98 34.63
C ALA A 473 40.67 -8.42 34.04
N LEU A 474 40.04 -9.35 34.78
CA LEU A 474 39.66 -10.72 34.44
C LEU A 474 38.16 -10.94 34.14
N SER A 475 37.28 -9.93 34.17
CA SER A 475 35.88 -10.15 33.78
C SER A 475 35.76 -10.45 32.29
N LYS A 476 35.29 -11.66 31.96
CA LYS A 476 35.22 -12.20 30.59
C LYS A 476 34.15 -11.54 29.69
N GLN A 477 33.25 -10.74 30.27
CA GLN A 477 32.14 -10.04 29.63
C GLN A 477 31.97 -8.65 30.25
N ILE A 478 31.47 -7.69 29.46
CA ILE A 478 31.18 -6.34 29.93
C ILE A 478 29.68 -6.06 29.74
N PRO A 479 28.94 -5.78 30.82
CA PRO A 479 27.54 -5.33 30.77
C PRO A 479 27.33 -4.10 29.90
N GLY A 480 26.19 -4.02 29.22
CA GLY A 480 25.91 -2.98 28.23
C GLY A 480 25.84 -1.55 28.78
N ASP A 481 25.51 -1.39 30.07
CA ASP A 481 25.51 -0.12 30.80
C ASP A 481 26.92 0.36 31.18
N MET A 482 27.84 -0.58 31.39
CA MET A 482 29.23 -0.33 31.74
C MET A 482 30.18 -0.23 30.53
N LEU A 483 29.66 -0.16 29.30
CA LEU A 483 30.51 -0.01 28.11
C LEU A 483 31.08 1.40 27.99
N GLY A 484 32.33 1.48 27.53
CA GLY A 484 33.00 2.74 27.24
C GLY A 484 32.32 3.54 26.12
N CYS A 485 32.58 4.84 26.06
CA CYS A 485 32.24 5.63 24.89
C CYS A 485 33.46 5.78 23.95
N TYR A 486 33.24 6.41 22.80
CA TYR A 486 34.28 6.70 21.82
C TYR A 486 35.55 7.36 22.42
N PHE A 487 35.42 8.29 23.37
CA PHE A 487 36.56 8.98 24.00
C PHE A 487 37.46 8.08 24.85
N LEU A 488 36.97 6.91 25.24
CA LEU A 488 37.78 5.88 25.89
C LEU A 488 38.48 4.98 24.88
N ALA A 489 37.73 4.50 23.88
CA ALA A 489 38.22 3.50 22.93
C ALA A 489 39.40 4.00 22.08
N VAL A 490 39.48 5.30 21.83
CA VAL A 490 40.63 5.91 21.13
C VAL A 490 41.90 5.89 22.02
N ARG A 491 41.75 5.97 23.35
CA ARG A 491 42.85 6.03 24.32
C ARG A 491 43.67 4.73 24.38
N GLU A 492 43.05 3.58 24.12
CA GLU A 492 43.71 2.26 24.10
C GLU A 492 44.68 2.08 22.92
N ARG A 493 44.47 2.80 21.81
CA ARG A 493 45.39 2.73 20.65
C ARG A 493 46.65 3.57 20.89
N GLU A 494 46.56 4.57 21.77
CA GLU A 494 47.60 5.57 21.96
C GLU A 494 48.63 5.17 23.04
N GLY A 495 48.38 4.17 23.88
CA GLY A 495 49.27 3.84 25.01
C GLY A 495 49.59 5.05 25.89
N CYS A 496 48.75 6.10 25.82
CA CYS A 496 49.06 7.43 26.32
C CYS A 496 48.03 7.81 27.37
N LEU A 497 48.50 7.84 28.61
CA LEU A 497 47.84 8.55 29.70
C LEU A 497 47.80 10.07 29.46
N VAL A 498 48.42 10.58 28.40
CA VAL A 498 48.74 12.00 28.25
C VAL A 498 48.11 12.58 26.98
N TYR A 499 47.48 13.74 27.16
CA TYR A 499 47.23 14.70 26.09
C TYR A 499 48.58 15.23 25.58
N ARG A 500 49.32 14.48 24.75
CA ARG A 500 50.57 14.96 24.12
C ARG A 500 50.38 15.18 22.63
N THR A 501 50.46 16.45 22.27
CA THR A 501 50.79 16.95 20.93
C THR A 501 52.12 16.35 20.44
N HIS A 502 52.17 15.97 19.16
CA HIS A 502 53.36 15.57 18.36
C HIS A 502 53.78 14.08 18.32
N SER A 503 53.16 13.30 17.42
CA SER A 503 53.88 12.42 16.48
C SER A 503 53.00 12.21 15.23
N THR A 504 53.47 12.58 14.05
CA THR A 504 52.64 12.85 12.86
C THR A 504 52.40 11.65 11.93
N HIS A 505 52.94 10.47 12.22
CA HIS A 505 52.98 9.37 11.25
C HIS A 505 51.86 8.32 11.37
N ASP A 506 51.18 8.21 12.53
CA ASP A 506 50.11 7.22 12.78
C ASP A 506 48.74 7.84 13.13
N ARG A 507 48.60 9.17 13.00
CA ARG A 507 47.42 9.94 13.47
C ARG A 507 46.27 10.04 12.47
N THR A 508 45.98 9.06 11.63
CA THR A 508 44.97 9.26 10.56
C THR A 508 43.52 9.11 11.01
N LEU A 509 43.22 8.54 12.18
CA LEU A 509 41.83 8.33 12.61
C LEU A 509 41.22 9.66 13.11
N ASP A 510 40.18 10.14 12.43
CA ASP A 510 39.40 11.34 12.77
C ASP A 510 40.19 12.65 12.91
N GLN A 511 41.22 12.83 12.07
CA GLN A 511 41.74 14.18 11.83
C GLN A 511 40.84 14.90 10.82
N GLN A 512 40.58 16.18 11.08
CA GLN A 512 40.06 17.09 10.06
C GLN A 512 40.96 16.99 8.81
N CYS A 513 40.33 16.87 7.64
CA CYS A 513 41.01 16.69 6.35
C CYS A 513 41.72 15.34 6.13
N THR A 514 41.34 14.27 6.84
CA THR A 514 41.87 12.92 6.55
C THR A 514 41.43 12.47 5.14
N VAL A 515 42.41 12.18 4.28
CA VAL A 515 42.16 11.45 3.04
C VAL A 515 41.85 10.00 3.40
N THR A 516 40.70 9.48 3.00
CA THR A 516 40.29 8.10 3.32
C THR A 516 40.22 7.27 2.05
N ARG A 517 40.65 6.00 2.09
CA ARG A 517 40.44 5.08 0.97
C ARG A 517 38.92 4.94 0.74
N PRO A 518 38.42 5.07 -0.51
CA PRO A 518 36.98 5.20 -0.76
C PRO A 518 36.11 4.08 -0.14
N GLY A 519 36.61 2.85 -0.14
CA GLY A 519 35.90 1.67 0.39
C GLY A 519 35.72 1.64 1.91
N VAL A 520 36.52 2.40 2.67
CA VAL A 520 36.48 2.41 4.15
C VAL A 520 35.12 2.91 4.64
N SER A 521 34.61 3.97 4.02
CA SER A 521 33.34 4.60 4.40
C SER A 521 32.14 3.66 4.23
N TYR A 522 32.10 2.87 3.15
CA TYR A 522 31.03 1.91 2.88
C TYR A 522 31.06 0.75 3.88
N LEU A 523 32.25 0.24 4.22
CA LEU A 523 32.39 -0.82 5.22
C LEU A 523 31.97 -0.33 6.61
N ALA A 524 32.43 0.86 7.02
CA ALA A 524 32.02 1.45 8.29
C ALA A 524 30.50 1.67 8.35
N ALA A 525 29.89 2.16 7.26
CA ALA A 525 28.44 2.38 7.17
C ALA A 525 27.64 1.08 7.25
N ALA A 526 28.10 0.02 6.57
CA ALA A 526 27.49 -1.30 6.65
C ALA A 526 27.56 -1.83 8.08
N HIS A 527 28.74 -1.81 8.70
CA HIS A 527 28.91 -2.34 10.06
C HIS A 527 28.13 -1.57 11.13
N VAL A 528 28.07 -0.24 11.07
CA VAL A 528 27.31 0.54 12.06
C VAL A 528 25.80 0.34 11.90
N THR A 529 25.32 0.16 10.67
CA THR A 529 23.90 -0.11 10.40
C THR A 529 23.53 -1.52 10.84
N GLU A 530 24.32 -2.54 10.49
CA GLU A 530 24.10 -3.92 10.93
C GLU A 530 24.22 -4.08 12.45
N LEU A 531 25.13 -3.33 13.09
CA LEU A 531 25.23 -3.30 14.54
C LEU A 531 23.95 -2.74 15.18
N LEU A 532 23.36 -1.68 14.61
CA LEU A 532 22.07 -1.17 15.06
C LEU A 532 20.98 -2.24 14.92
N VAL A 533 20.84 -2.81 13.72
CA VAL A 533 19.79 -3.80 13.44
C VAL A 533 19.92 -4.99 14.39
N SER A 534 21.13 -5.53 14.56
CA SER A 534 21.40 -6.64 15.49
C SER A 534 21.07 -6.28 16.95
N LEU A 535 21.41 -5.07 17.38
CA LEU A 535 21.11 -4.59 18.73
C LEU A 535 19.60 -4.42 18.95
N LEU A 536 18.84 -3.92 17.97
CA LEU A 536 17.38 -3.77 18.08
C LEU A 536 16.67 -5.12 18.17
N GLN A 537 17.22 -6.15 17.51
CA GLN A 537 16.71 -7.52 17.55
C GLN A 537 17.15 -8.29 18.80
N HIS A 538 18.21 -7.83 19.48
CA HIS A 538 18.68 -8.46 20.71
C HIS A 538 17.64 -8.29 21.83
N PRO A 539 17.34 -9.34 22.62
CA PRO A 539 16.34 -9.27 23.69
C PRO A 539 16.62 -8.17 24.70
N ASP A 540 17.90 -7.97 25.03
CA ASP A 540 18.34 -6.99 26.03
C ASP A 540 18.65 -5.60 25.41
N LYS A 541 18.46 -5.44 24.09
CA LYS A 541 18.65 -4.19 23.33
C LYS A 541 19.95 -3.47 23.71
N GLY A 542 19.87 -2.19 24.11
CA GLY A 542 21.03 -1.38 24.51
C GLY A 542 21.83 -1.94 25.69
N LEU A 543 21.21 -2.78 26.54
CA LEU A 543 21.86 -3.43 27.68
C LEU A 543 22.57 -4.73 27.30
N ALA A 544 22.55 -5.12 26.01
CA ALA A 544 23.27 -6.29 25.53
C ALA A 544 24.75 -6.23 25.92
N GLU A 545 25.24 -7.33 26.47
CA GLU A 545 26.62 -7.48 26.92
C GLU A 545 27.59 -7.53 25.71
N ALA A 546 28.83 -7.10 25.92
CA ALA A 546 29.89 -7.25 24.93
C ALA A 546 30.89 -8.33 25.32
N ARG A 547 31.28 -9.16 24.34
CA ARG A 547 32.36 -10.13 24.46
C ARG A 547 33.71 -9.42 24.55
N VAL A 548 34.56 -9.86 25.47
CA VAL A 548 35.97 -9.43 25.58
C VAL A 548 36.90 -10.42 24.87
N ASN A 549 36.60 -11.72 24.92
CA ASN A 549 37.36 -12.81 24.27
C ASN A 549 36.43 -13.85 23.62
N ASP A 550 36.91 -14.54 22.58
CA ASP A 550 36.15 -15.50 21.76
C ASP A 550 35.75 -16.80 22.48
N GLN A 551 36.24 -17.04 23.69
CA GLN A 551 36.02 -18.29 24.44
C GLN A 551 34.78 -18.28 25.34
N VAL A 552 33.85 -17.34 25.14
CA VAL A 552 32.76 -17.07 26.08
C VAL A 552 31.42 -17.00 25.35
N ASP A 553 30.50 -17.87 25.77
CA ASP A 553 29.11 -17.85 25.32
C ASP A 553 28.39 -16.64 25.92
N VAL A 554 28.34 -15.54 25.17
CA VAL A 554 27.39 -14.44 25.42
C VAL A 554 26.10 -14.75 24.70
N LYS A 555 24.96 -14.43 25.30
CA LYS A 555 23.65 -14.52 24.67
C LYS A 555 23.66 -13.74 23.35
N GLU A 556 23.44 -14.43 22.24
CA GLU A 556 23.38 -13.81 20.91
C GLU A 556 21.93 -13.48 20.54
N GLY A 557 21.76 -12.48 19.68
CA GLY A 557 20.49 -12.26 19.00
C GLY A 557 20.34 -13.18 17.78
N GLU A 558 19.18 -13.14 17.14
CA GLU A 558 18.91 -13.90 15.91
C GLU A 558 19.90 -13.55 14.78
N LEU A 559 20.44 -12.32 14.78
CA LEU A 559 21.40 -11.83 13.78
C LEU A 559 22.86 -11.99 14.22
N GLY A 560 23.11 -12.70 15.33
CA GLY A 560 24.45 -12.98 15.85
C GLY A 560 24.88 -12.05 17.00
N PRO A 561 26.20 -11.93 17.25
CA PRO A 561 26.74 -11.21 18.40
C PRO A 561 26.68 -9.68 18.21
N VAL A 562 26.58 -8.96 19.33
CA VAL A 562 26.52 -7.50 19.34
C VAL A 562 27.78 -6.91 20.02
N PRO A 563 28.89 -6.75 19.27
CA PRO A 563 30.16 -6.31 19.84
C PRO A 563 30.09 -4.88 20.40
N HIS A 564 31.01 -4.54 21.30
CA HIS A 564 31.18 -3.17 21.79
C HIS A 564 31.73 -2.27 20.68
N SER A 565 32.85 -2.69 20.09
CA SER A 565 33.48 -1.97 18.99
C SER A 565 33.90 -2.93 17.87
N ILE A 566 33.99 -2.40 16.66
CA ILE A 566 34.42 -3.08 15.45
C ILE A 566 35.50 -2.20 14.83
N ARG A 567 36.71 -2.75 14.66
CA ARG A 567 37.85 -2.09 14.03
C ARG A 567 38.23 -2.84 12.77
N GLY A 568 38.09 -2.21 11.62
CA GLY A 568 38.48 -2.79 10.35
C GLY A 568 39.76 -2.16 9.81
N PHE A 569 40.61 -2.97 9.21
CA PHE A 569 41.87 -2.57 8.57
C PHE A 569 41.90 -3.09 7.14
N LEU A 570 41.73 -2.21 6.15
CA LEU A 570 41.71 -2.61 4.74
C LEU A 570 43.10 -2.99 4.22
N GLY A 571 44.17 -2.43 4.80
CA GLY A 571 45.54 -2.82 4.42
C GLY A 571 45.86 -4.28 4.74
N ARG A 572 45.26 -4.83 5.81
CA ARG A 572 45.47 -6.22 6.27
C ARG A 572 44.26 -7.14 6.07
N HIS A 573 43.15 -6.60 5.58
CA HIS A 573 41.85 -7.30 5.50
C HIS A 573 41.43 -7.94 6.83
N GLN A 574 41.66 -7.25 7.94
CA GLN A 574 41.40 -7.75 9.29
C GLN A 574 40.27 -6.98 9.97
N LEU A 575 39.43 -7.69 10.72
CA LEU A 575 38.41 -7.16 11.61
C LEU A 575 38.74 -7.55 13.05
N LEU A 576 38.69 -6.59 13.97
CA LEU A 576 38.88 -6.81 15.41
C LEU A 576 37.67 -6.28 16.17
N THR A 577 37.26 -6.97 17.23
CA THR A 577 36.10 -6.56 18.06
C THR A 577 36.46 -6.36 19.53
N PRO A 578 37.33 -5.39 19.88
CA PRO A 578 37.70 -5.16 21.27
C PRO A 578 36.55 -4.55 22.07
N ALA A 579 36.50 -4.85 23.36
CA ALA A 579 35.55 -4.30 24.31
C ALA A 579 36.27 -3.64 25.49
N SER A 580 35.72 -2.54 25.99
CA SER A 580 36.33 -1.76 27.06
C SER A 580 35.25 -1.20 27.99
N THR A 581 35.57 -1.17 29.29
CA THR A 581 34.67 -0.72 30.35
C THR A 581 34.70 0.79 30.50
N ALA A 582 33.58 1.41 30.83
CA ALA A 582 33.48 2.84 31.11
C ALA A 582 34.50 3.29 32.16
N PHE A 583 35.13 4.43 31.90
CA PHE A 583 36.15 4.99 32.77
C PHE A 583 35.60 6.14 33.60
N GLN A 584 35.87 6.09 34.90
CA GLN A 584 35.33 7.03 35.88
C GLN A 584 35.77 8.48 35.65
N GLN A 585 36.90 8.70 34.97
CA GLN A 585 37.40 10.05 34.61
C GLN A 585 37.30 10.30 33.10
N CYS A 586 36.39 9.63 32.38
CA CYS A 586 36.19 9.87 30.96
C CYS A 586 35.65 11.28 30.70
N SER A 587 36.25 12.03 29.79
CA SER A 587 35.81 13.39 29.42
C SER A 587 34.45 13.46 28.72
N GLY A 588 33.93 12.34 28.22
CA GLY A 588 32.65 12.30 27.49
C GLY A 588 31.51 11.59 28.21
N CYS A 589 31.77 10.53 28.98
CA CYS A 589 30.72 9.68 29.56
C CYS A 589 30.83 9.45 31.06
N CYS A 590 31.70 10.17 31.80
CA CYS A 590 31.75 10.01 33.24
C CYS A 590 30.55 10.68 33.94
N ASP A 591 30.23 10.17 35.13
CA ASP A 591 29.09 10.65 35.91
C ASP A 591 29.25 12.12 36.34
N LYS A 592 30.47 12.58 36.59
CA LYS A 592 30.76 13.98 36.93
C LYS A 592 30.37 14.94 35.80
N VAL A 593 30.78 14.65 34.56
CA VAL A 593 30.46 15.49 33.38
C VAL A 593 28.97 15.47 33.08
N ILE A 594 28.32 14.30 33.17
CA ILE A 594 26.88 14.17 32.93
C ILE A 594 26.08 14.92 33.99
N SER A 595 26.49 14.84 35.26
CA SER A 595 25.82 15.55 36.36
C SER A 595 25.99 17.06 36.23
N ALA A 596 27.20 17.54 35.90
CA ALA A 596 27.46 18.96 35.66
C ALA A 596 26.59 19.53 34.53
N TYR A 597 26.44 18.79 33.42
CA TYR A 597 25.52 19.20 32.35
C TYR A 597 24.05 19.20 32.81
N ARG A 598 23.61 18.21 33.59
CA ARG A 598 22.22 18.16 34.09
C ARG A 598 21.89 19.29 35.07
N GLU A 599 22.87 19.75 35.85
CA GLU A 599 22.69 20.81 36.86
C GLU A 599 22.81 22.21 36.26
N GLU A 600 23.83 22.46 35.43
CA GLU A 600 24.15 23.80 34.92
C GLU A 600 23.67 24.04 33.47
N GLY A 601 23.30 22.97 32.74
CA GLY A 601 22.81 23.05 31.37
C GLY A 601 23.76 23.76 30.41
N PHE A 602 23.24 24.76 29.70
CA PHE A 602 24.00 25.52 28.69
C PHE A 602 25.21 26.27 29.28
N GLU A 603 25.14 26.72 30.54
CA GLU A 603 26.25 27.47 31.15
C GLU A 603 27.49 26.60 31.33
N PHE A 604 27.31 25.32 31.69
CA PHE A 604 28.42 24.36 31.70
C PHE A 604 28.99 24.13 30.30
N LEU A 605 28.12 23.95 29.30
CA LEU A 605 28.55 23.77 27.92
C LEU A 605 29.37 24.97 27.42
N LEU A 606 28.93 26.19 27.71
CA LEU A 606 29.63 27.42 27.34
C LEU A 606 31.02 27.50 27.99
N LYS A 607 31.17 27.09 29.26
CA LYS A 607 32.48 26.99 29.93
C LYS A 607 33.40 26.00 29.22
N VAL A 608 32.88 24.85 28.79
CA VAL A 608 33.66 23.82 28.07
C VAL A 608 34.05 24.29 26.67
N PHE A 609 33.17 24.97 25.94
CA PHE A 609 33.50 25.53 24.62
C PHE A 609 34.63 26.56 24.73
N ASN A 610 34.57 27.43 25.74
CA ASN A 610 35.59 28.45 25.96
C ASN A 610 36.90 27.93 26.57
N SER A 611 36.89 26.77 27.24
CA SER A 611 38.07 26.23 27.91
C SER A 611 38.09 24.70 27.94
N SER A 612 39.01 24.10 27.19
CA SER A 612 39.23 22.65 27.22
C SER A 612 39.73 22.15 28.59
N THR A 613 40.47 22.98 29.33
CA THR A 613 40.98 22.63 30.68
C THR A 613 39.86 22.53 31.71
N HIS A 614 38.73 23.21 31.51
CA HIS A 614 37.56 23.07 32.38
C HIS A 614 37.02 21.63 32.35
N LEU A 615 36.99 21.01 31.17
CA LEU A 615 36.54 19.63 31.00
C LEU A 615 37.45 18.63 31.71
N GLU A 616 38.77 18.83 31.66
CA GLU A 616 39.75 17.98 32.35
C GLU A 616 39.61 18.08 33.87
N LYS A 617 39.34 19.28 34.40
CA LYS A 617 39.09 19.49 35.83
C LYS A 617 37.82 18.78 36.29
N VAL A 618 36.71 18.95 35.58
CA VAL A 618 35.42 18.32 35.94
C VAL A 618 35.48 16.80 35.84
N SER A 619 36.16 16.27 34.82
CA SER A 619 36.36 14.82 34.68
C SER A 619 37.34 14.22 35.70
N GLY A 620 38.17 15.03 36.37
CA GLY A 620 39.24 14.57 37.26
C GLY A 620 40.49 14.07 36.52
N LEU A 621 40.61 14.37 35.22
CA LEU A 621 41.82 14.07 34.45
C LEU A 621 43.00 14.93 34.87
N SER A 622 42.77 16.17 35.30
CA SER A 622 43.85 17.04 35.79
C SER A 622 44.54 16.47 37.03
N GLU A 623 43.79 15.89 37.95
CA GLU A 623 44.31 15.21 39.15
C GLU A 623 45.10 13.96 38.76
N LEU A 624 44.60 13.18 37.80
CA LEU A 624 45.30 12.00 37.29
C LEU A 624 46.63 12.38 36.62
N HIS A 625 46.64 13.43 35.80
CA HIS A 625 47.88 13.92 35.18
C HIS A 625 48.89 14.39 36.22
N GLN A 626 48.46 15.12 37.25
CA GLN A 626 49.32 15.54 38.36
C GLN A 626 49.88 14.33 39.12
N CYS A 627 49.06 13.32 39.46
CA CYS A 627 49.55 12.11 40.11
C CYS A 627 50.59 11.35 39.26
N ILE A 628 50.43 11.35 37.93
CA ILE A 628 51.39 10.71 37.03
C ILE A 628 52.69 11.51 36.95
N ASP A 629 52.60 12.83 36.78
CA ASP A 629 53.77 13.70 36.74
C ASP A 629 54.55 13.65 38.06
N ASP A 630 53.85 13.63 39.20
CA ASP A 630 54.44 13.47 40.54
C ASP A 630 55.10 12.09 40.71
N SER A 631 54.52 11.03 40.14
CA SER A 631 55.11 9.68 40.17
C SER A 631 56.31 9.49 39.23
N GLN A 632 56.49 10.37 38.24
CA GLN A 632 57.66 10.37 37.35
C GLN A 632 58.86 11.13 37.95
N VAL A 633 58.66 11.84 39.08
CA VAL A 633 59.76 12.44 39.86
C VAL A 633 60.25 11.43 40.90
N ILE A 634 60.85 10.33 40.44
CA ILE A 634 61.83 9.61 41.26
C ILE A 634 63.19 10.18 40.85
N THR A 635 63.81 10.94 41.75
CA THR A 635 65.15 11.49 41.57
C THR A 635 66.18 10.36 41.43
N PRO A 636 67.27 10.53 40.65
CA PRO A 636 68.31 9.51 40.46
C PRO A 636 69.14 9.14 41.72
N GLU A 637 68.71 9.53 42.93
CA GLU A 637 69.49 9.35 44.16
C GLU A 637 69.13 8.07 44.95
N ASP A 638 68.06 7.34 44.58
CA ASP A 638 67.60 6.16 45.33
C ASP A 638 68.10 4.80 44.78
N TYR A 639 69.10 4.79 43.88
CA TYR A 639 69.63 3.54 43.30
C TYR A 639 70.72 2.83 44.14
N ASP A 640 71.24 3.45 45.20
CA ASP A 640 72.38 2.89 45.97
C ASP A 640 72.00 2.23 47.31
N ALA A 641 70.71 1.96 47.58
CA ALA A 641 70.29 1.38 48.85
C ALA A 641 69.40 0.14 48.74
N VAL A 642 69.61 -0.75 47.76
CA VAL A 642 69.13 -2.15 47.85
C VAL A 642 70.11 -3.10 47.15
N ILE A 643 71.35 -3.16 47.66
CA ILE A 643 72.22 -4.32 47.54
C ILE A 643 72.60 -4.69 48.98
N LEU A 644 72.23 -5.93 49.38
CA LEU A 644 72.36 -6.57 50.70
C LEU A 644 71.19 -6.35 51.68
N ASP A 645 70.15 -7.19 51.57
CA ASP A 645 69.91 -8.34 52.47
C ASP A 645 68.75 -9.21 51.98
#